data_AF-A0A432GRY1-F1
#
_entry.id   AF-A0A432GRY1-F1
#
_cell.length_a   1.000
_cell.length_b   1.000
_cell.length_c   1.000
_cell.angle_alpha   90.00
_cell.angle_beta   90.00
_cell.angle_gamma   90.00
#
_symmetry.space_group_name_H-M   'P 1'
#
loop_
_entity.id
_entity.type
_entity.pdbx_description
1 polymer ?
#
loop_
_entity_poly.entity_id
_entity_poly.type
_entity_poly.pdbx_seq_one_letter_code
_entity_poly.pdbx_strand_id
1 'polypeptide(L)'
;EIIKEEEKEEESEDFQEDEGAEKKDDEQIFATVDSIAFSTGLTPESVENAANQALTEANVSAGEIGMLEVFGSGNTVEDSAEMSGLAQAYAKVDAGCALGSIKSNVGHTFAASGMASLIKAALCLHHRFIPGVPEWKSPKTELQSAKQFYFPVESRPWLIQTGIKQRHAAVSSLGIDNICSHLILSEASPELRQTIKVAESGDLNLFLVTGQEKSAISKGLLELEKDLLSGKEPASLAYQYYVRSNNNEEKFAAVLIGSSRDELQKEIDAAKSGIETSFTGSGDWNSPRGSYFTASPLSREGKVAFTYPGGFSAYVDCGRSLFQMFPGLHELDEQYLNQTGPADKRRGSNYLGELLQERRLYPRTLERLTDAEVTELQKDFIHTPIAMFESGVSSAVLNTHVMRKGFGLEPDIAFGYSMGEISMLYGLGVWESMSNMSDILNRSKLFEERLAGPMNAVREAWDLGPDEFRQKPLWGCYSLQLSPQIVQQEVENEAHVYLILINTPEEVVIAGEPTACERVIQQLGRPVHPIPVTDVVHCEPVKTEYEEIKRVHTDKVVECPDIDFYSAIDYEVSKLDSKTLAHNVATIYGKTVDYSRLIEKVYADGARIFVDLGPRTTCSKWISKTLDKRPHLSISVNRKGTDNREMILQALSSLISHRVPVKLEALFPSQPVQAEKQLMQTIKLGGTPVQQVFEKGADKLFKGTKALRHQGTEFQSFKVSEFQSGSASGRASTNLVAPDYAPGNVSVSSFSPFPGEYGSHRNLAHSAFLNVRQHGMRQLAELISSNTNTKGISVSNTFQHTVSQKTTPETQQPVPQTKPCIFDYHDLLELAGGSIANVFGAEYAEIDSYRRCVRLPMEPYLLVSRVTQLDAKLGEFKPSTITTEYDIPENAWYTTDGQIPWAVAVESGQCDLMLISYLGIDFDCKGEQVYRLLDCTLTYLDDMPLEGQTLRYEISINSFAKHDQNLLFFFNYECFVGNKMVLRMDNGCAGFFSDEDLSQGKGVIHTAQELELKEKADKIKFPPLLHCTKTTFTRQELLEISAGNPAGCFGPEYNQQGKNPSLKNASA
;
A
#
# COMPACT_ATOMS: atom_id res chain seq x y z
N GLU A 1 57.95 -23.08 42.71
CA GLU A 1 56.74 -23.23 43.53
C GLU A 1 56.49 -21.92 44.23
N ILE A 2 55.36 -21.28 43.88
CA ILE A 2 54.75 -20.11 44.51
C ILE A 2 55.64 -18.85 44.45
N ILE A 3 55.12 -17.80 43.79
CA ILE A 3 55.72 -16.47 43.52
C ILE A 3 56.50 -16.38 42.20
N LYS A 4 55.76 -16.33 41.07
CA LYS A 4 56.17 -15.62 39.83
C LYS A 4 55.04 -15.46 38.77
N GLU A 5 53.77 -15.46 39.17
CA GLU A 5 52.62 -15.47 38.24
C GLU A 5 51.55 -14.38 38.51
N GLU A 6 51.84 -13.33 39.31
CA GLU A 6 50.86 -12.26 39.61
C GLU A 6 51.24 -10.85 39.08
N GLU A 7 52.21 -10.71 38.18
CA GLU A 7 52.58 -9.40 37.59
C GLU A 7 52.47 -9.37 36.04
N LYS A 8 51.43 -9.99 35.48
CA LYS A 8 51.16 -9.94 34.02
C LYS A 8 49.68 -9.86 33.62
N GLU A 9 48.82 -9.31 34.49
CA GLU A 9 47.38 -9.12 34.22
C GLU A 9 46.87 -7.67 34.41
N GLU A 10 47.75 -6.67 34.51
CA GLU A 10 47.35 -5.25 34.49
C GLU A 10 48.08 -4.50 33.36
N GLU A 11 47.78 -4.84 32.10
CA GLU A 11 48.06 -3.98 30.91
C GLU A 11 47.34 -4.55 29.67
N SER A 12 46.00 -4.65 29.71
CA SER A 12 45.16 -4.83 28.52
C SER A 12 43.71 -4.36 28.72
N GLU A 13 43.50 -3.28 29.46
CA GLU A 13 42.25 -2.52 29.43
C GLU A 13 42.48 -1.26 28.60
N ASP A 14 42.34 -1.39 27.28
CA ASP A 14 42.16 -0.23 26.40
C ASP A 14 41.34 -0.66 25.18
N PHE A 15 40.15 -0.06 25.09
CA PHE A 15 39.21 0.00 23.96
C PHE A 15 38.53 -1.31 23.49
N GLN A 16 37.64 -1.86 24.31
CA GLN A 16 36.36 -2.34 23.80
C GLN A 16 35.33 -1.22 24.00
N GLU A 17 35.05 -0.44 22.94
CA GLU A 17 33.87 0.41 22.91
C GLU A 17 32.64 -0.49 22.93
N ASP A 18 31.91 -0.39 24.02
CA ASP A 18 30.61 -0.99 24.30
C ASP A 18 29.55 -0.31 23.41
N GLU A 19 29.51 -0.64 22.11
CA GLU A 19 28.41 -0.29 21.19
C GLU A 19 27.34 -1.41 21.17
N GLY A 20 26.75 -1.68 22.34
CA GLY A 20 25.57 -2.51 22.47
C GLY A 20 24.42 -1.68 23.04
N ALA A 21 23.51 -1.20 22.20
CA ALA A 21 22.27 -0.61 22.70
C ALA A 21 21.45 -1.69 23.42
N GLU A 22 21.52 -1.74 24.75
CA GLU A 22 20.62 -2.57 25.57
C GLU A 22 19.16 -2.18 25.26
N LYS A 23 18.40 -3.14 24.74
CA LYS A 23 16.96 -3.01 24.52
C LYS A 23 16.26 -2.86 25.87
N LYS A 24 15.59 -1.73 26.09
CA LYS A 24 14.55 -1.64 27.15
C LYS A 24 13.32 -2.40 26.67
N ASP A 25 12.62 -3.07 27.58
CA ASP A 25 11.59 -4.10 27.30
C ASP A 25 10.39 -3.68 26.41
N ASP A 26 10.28 -2.42 25.96
CA ASP A 26 9.12 -1.91 25.20
C ASP A 26 9.45 -1.06 23.93
N GLU A 27 10.71 -0.95 23.49
CA GLU A 27 11.06 -0.13 22.30
C GLU A 27 11.10 -0.94 20.98
N GLN A 28 10.42 -0.43 19.95
CA GLN A 28 10.39 -1.01 18.60
C GLN A 28 11.48 -0.39 17.71
N ILE A 29 12.42 -1.22 17.22
CA ILE A 29 13.43 -0.81 16.24
C ILE A 29 12.93 -1.15 14.82
N PHE A 30 12.82 -0.13 13.97
CA PHE A 30 12.40 -0.29 12.57
C PHE A 30 13.58 -0.62 11.65
N ALA A 31 14.70 0.08 11.83
CA ALA A 31 15.96 -0.09 11.12
C ALA A 31 17.09 0.56 11.94
N THR A 32 18.34 0.24 11.59
CA THR A 32 19.53 0.85 12.16
C THR A 32 20.18 1.79 11.14
N VAL A 33 20.72 2.92 11.59
CA VAL A 33 21.54 3.80 10.75
C VAL A 33 23.00 3.39 10.90
N ASP A 34 23.60 2.87 9.84
CA ASP A 34 24.98 2.40 9.87
C ASP A 34 25.98 3.54 9.60
N SER A 35 25.67 4.40 8.63
CA SER A 35 26.52 5.55 8.29
C SER A 35 25.75 6.66 7.57
N ILE A 36 26.28 7.88 7.67
CA ILE A 36 25.89 9.02 6.83
C ILE A 36 27.13 9.79 6.40
N ALA A 37 27.21 10.13 5.11
CA ALA A 37 28.28 10.96 4.57
C ALA A 37 27.71 12.14 3.76
N PHE A 38 28.51 13.19 3.69
CA PHE A 38 28.16 14.45 3.03
C PHE A 38 29.27 14.87 2.06
N SER A 39 28.89 15.53 0.97
CA SER A 39 29.82 16.09 -0.02
C SER A 39 29.28 17.40 -0.57
N THR A 40 30.16 18.38 -0.78
CA THR A 40 29.78 19.69 -1.32
C THR A 40 29.71 19.68 -2.84
N GLY A 41 28.69 20.35 -3.39
CA GLY A 41 28.40 20.44 -4.83
C GLY A 41 27.24 19.53 -5.24
N LEU A 42 26.54 19.90 -6.33
CA LEU A 42 25.50 19.09 -6.98
C LEU A 42 26.03 18.54 -8.31
N THR A 43 27.14 17.83 -8.26
CA THR A 43 27.79 17.21 -9.43
C THR A 43 27.80 15.69 -9.29
N PRO A 44 27.96 14.92 -10.39
CA PRO A 44 28.15 13.48 -10.32
C PRO A 44 29.25 13.05 -9.35
N GLU A 45 30.38 13.77 -9.35
CA GLU A 45 31.52 13.49 -8.46
C GLU A 45 31.16 13.72 -6.99
N SER A 46 30.41 14.78 -6.66
CA SER A 46 29.97 15.03 -5.29
C SER A 46 29.05 13.92 -4.77
N VAL A 47 28.11 13.46 -5.61
CA VAL A 47 27.20 12.35 -5.28
C VAL A 47 27.95 11.04 -5.10
N GLU A 48 28.87 10.71 -6.02
CA GLU A 48 29.72 9.53 -5.94
C GLU A 48 30.56 9.52 -4.66
N ASN A 49 31.19 10.65 -4.32
CA ASN A 49 32.01 10.80 -3.13
C ASN A 49 31.21 10.58 -1.84
N ALA A 50 30.00 11.17 -1.74
CA ALA A 50 29.12 10.93 -0.60
C ALA A 50 28.74 9.45 -0.49
N ALA A 51 28.37 8.80 -1.60
CA ALA A 51 28.00 7.39 -1.61
C ALA A 51 29.17 6.47 -1.22
N ASN A 52 30.34 6.62 -1.83
CA ASN A 52 31.52 5.81 -1.54
C ASN A 52 32.00 5.97 -0.09
N GLN A 53 31.94 7.19 0.45
CA GLN A 53 32.28 7.44 1.83
C GLN A 53 31.29 6.76 2.78
N ALA A 54 29.98 6.90 2.55
CA ALA A 54 28.99 6.25 3.40
C ALA A 54 29.12 4.71 3.37
N LEU A 55 29.30 4.12 2.18
CA LEU A 55 29.53 2.67 2.03
C LEU A 55 30.78 2.19 2.78
N THR A 56 31.88 2.94 2.66
CA THR A 56 33.14 2.63 3.38
C THR A 56 32.97 2.73 4.89
N GLU A 57 32.26 3.75 5.37
CA GLU A 57 32.01 3.96 6.81
C GLU A 57 31.07 2.91 7.40
N ALA A 58 30.09 2.42 6.64
CA ALA A 58 29.23 1.31 7.04
C ALA A 58 29.92 -0.06 6.93
N ASN A 59 31.09 -0.14 6.30
CA ASN A 59 31.75 -1.41 5.94
C ASN A 59 30.85 -2.33 5.08
N VAL A 60 30.12 -1.72 4.14
CA VAL A 60 29.17 -2.39 3.23
C VAL A 60 29.59 -2.15 1.78
N SER A 61 29.56 -3.19 0.96
CA SER A 61 29.80 -3.05 -0.48
C SER A 61 28.54 -2.59 -1.21
N ALA A 62 28.70 -1.90 -2.34
CA ALA A 62 27.55 -1.44 -3.15
C ALA A 62 26.61 -2.60 -3.57
N GLY A 63 27.12 -3.83 -3.69
CA GLY A 63 26.34 -5.03 -4.05
C GLY A 63 25.45 -5.56 -2.93
N GLU A 64 25.66 -5.12 -1.70
CA GLU A 64 24.85 -5.52 -0.53
C GLU A 64 23.63 -4.60 -0.32
N ILE A 65 23.59 -3.46 -1.00
CA ILE A 65 22.46 -2.55 -0.98
C ILE A 65 21.35 -3.08 -1.90
N GLY A 66 20.26 -3.57 -1.31
CA GLY A 66 19.13 -4.10 -2.08
C GLY A 66 18.13 -3.03 -2.55
N MET A 67 18.12 -1.86 -1.92
CA MET A 67 17.24 -0.75 -2.28
C MET A 67 17.94 0.61 -2.13
N LEU A 68 17.75 1.49 -3.10
CA LEU A 68 18.23 2.86 -3.11
C LEU A 68 17.05 3.83 -3.31
N GLU A 69 16.79 4.60 -2.27
CA GLU A 69 15.82 5.70 -2.24
C GLU A 69 16.52 6.98 -2.71
N VAL A 70 16.27 7.38 -3.95
CA VAL A 70 16.93 8.55 -4.56
C VAL A 70 16.20 9.86 -4.26
N PHE A 71 16.91 10.96 -4.39
CA PHE A 71 16.31 12.29 -4.31
C PHE A 71 15.26 12.46 -5.39
N GLY A 72 15.58 12.14 -6.65
CA GLY A 72 14.63 12.08 -7.76
C GLY A 72 13.77 13.35 -7.84
N SER A 73 14.40 14.49 -8.06
CA SER A 73 13.72 15.80 -8.00
C SER A 73 12.77 16.01 -9.16
N GLY A 74 12.97 15.28 -10.27
CA GLY A 74 12.28 15.48 -11.53
C GLY A 74 12.90 16.59 -12.37
N ASN A 75 13.97 17.22 -11.91
CA ASN A 75 14.78 18.17 -12.66
C ASN A 75 15.86 17.42 -13.45
N THR A 76 15.86 17.57 -14.77
CA THR A 76 16.78 16.85 -15.67
C THR A 76 18.26 16.99 -15.29
N VAL A 77 18.70 18.17 -14.82
CA VAL A 77 20.12 18.39 -14.47
C VAL A 77 20.47 17.68 -13.17
N GLU A 78 19.63 17.82 -12.15
CA GLU A 78 19.84 17.19 -10.84
C GLU A 78 19.71 15.66 -10.93
N ASP A 79 18.67 15.17 -11.60
CA ASP A 79 18.46 13.74 -11.82
C ASP A 79 19.63 13.13 -12.61
N SER A 80 20.16 13.85 -13.62
CA SER A 80 21.33 13.42 -14.39
C SER A 80 22.61 13.39 -13.54
N ALA A 81 22.81 14.39 -12.68
CA ALA A 81 23.94 14.44 -11.77
C ALA A 81 23.89 13.32 -10.72
N GLU A 82 22.74 13.18 -10.05
CA GLU A 82 22.47 12.12 -9.06
C GLU A 82 22.74 10.75 -9.66
N MET A 83 22.13 10.46 -10.80
CA MET A 83 22.20 9.12 -11.38
C MET A 83 23.57 8.80 -11.97
N SER A 84 24.28 9.78 -12.52
CA SER A 84 25.66 9.58 -12.99
C SER A 84 26.62 9.31 -11.83
N GLY A 85 26.46 10.00 -10.69
CA GLY A 85 27.28 9.76 -9.50
C GLY A 85 26.99 8.40 -8.86
N LEU A 86 25.70 8.09 -8.67
CA LEU A 86 25.28 6.79 -8.15
C LEU A 86 25.69 5.63 -9.07
N ALA A 87 25.65 5.83 -10.39
CA ALA A 87 26.10 4.79 -11.32
C ALA A 87 27.59 4.46 -11.19
N GLN A 88 28.43 5.44 -10.86
CA GLN A 88 29.85 5.23 -10.62
C GLN A 88 30.09 4.52 -9.27
N ALA A 89 29.41 4.96 -8.20
CA ALA A 89 29.51 4.32 -6.89
C ALA A 89 29.02 2.86 -6.88
N TYR A 90 28.01 2.53 -7.70
CA TYR A 90 27.39 1.20 -7.78
C TYR A 90 27.82 0.38 -9.02
N ALA A 91 28.89 0.79 -9.72
CA ALA A 91 29.28 0.24 -11.04
C ALA A 91 29.59 -1.28 -11.10
N LYS A 92 29.78 -1.94 -9.95
CA LYS A 92 30.18 -3.37 -9.86
C LYS A 92 29.02 -4.33 -9.60
N VAL A 93 27.79 -3.84 -9.62
CA VAL A 93 26.59 -4.62 -9.33
C VAL A 93 25.78 -4.73 -10.61
N ASP A 94 25.30 -5.92 -10.98
CA ASP A 94 24.40 -6.08 -12.13
C ASP A 94 22.96 -6.27 -11.63
N ALA A 95 22.05 -5.36 -12.01
CA ALA A 95 20.63 -5.32 -11.64
C ALA A 95 20.35 -5.75 -10.18
N GLY A 96 21.20 -5.32 -9.23
CA GLY A 96 21.19 -5.81 -7.86
C GLY A 96 20.35 -4.96 -6.92
N CYS A 97 20.17 -3.68 -7.25
CA CYS A 97 19.62 -2.68 -6.36
C CYS A 97 18.33 -2.08 -6.92
N ALA A 98 17.24 -2.15 -6.15
CA ALA A 98 15.96 -1.55 -6.50
C ALA A 98 16.03 -0.03 -6.36
N LEU A 99 15.58 0.71 -7.36
CA LEU A 99 15.56 2.17 -7.34
C LEU A 99 14.14 2.69 -7.17
N GLY A 100 13.97 3.70 -6.31
CA GLY A 100 12.69 4.38 -6.14
C GLY A 100 12.82 5.75 -5.50
N SER A 101 11.72 6.50 -5.46
CA SER A 101 11.62 7.76 -4.71
C SER A 101 10.21 7.92 -4.16
N ILE A 102 10.08 8.24 -2.87
CA ILE A 102 8.82 8.52 -2.20
C ILE A 102 8.10 9.72 -2.82
N LYS A 103 8.84 10.61 -3.51
CA LYS A 103 8.26 11.74 -4.23
C LYS A 103 7.30 11.32 -5.34
N SER A 104 7.42 10.11 -5.86
CA SER A 104 6.44 9.53 -6.79
C SER A 104 5.08 9.26 -6.14
N ASN A 105 5.01 9.07 -4.81
CA ASN A 105 3.79 8.79 -4.06
C ASN A 105 3.23 10.01 -3.33
N VAL A 106 4.09 10.92 -2.84
CA VAL A 106 3.65 12.05 -1.99
C VAL A 106 4.09 13.42 -2.51
N GLY A 107 4.77 13.47 -3.65
CA GLY A 107 5.37 14.68 -4.17
C GLY A 107 6.61 15.13 -3.39
N HIS A 108 7.16 16.29 -3.75
CA HIS A 108 8.32 16.86 -3.07
C HIS A 108 7.87 17.62 -1.82
N THR A 109 8.16 17.07 -0.63
CA THR A 109 7.78 17.64 0.68
C THR A 109 8.81 18.63 1.24
N PHE A 110 9.61 19.25 0.36
CA PHE A 110 10.68 20.20 0.70
C PHE A 110 11.56 19.73 1.86
N ALA A 111 11.65 20.49 2.95
CA ALA A 111 12.47 20.18 4.12
C ALA A 111 12.17 18.81 4.75
N ALA A 112 10.95 18.28 4.58
CA ALA A 112 10.57 16.96 5.09
C ALA A 112 10.96 15.81 4.14
N SER A 113 11.53 16.08 2.96
CA SER A 113 11.79 15.05 1.94
C SER A 113 12.83 14.02 2.38
N GLY A 114 13.89 14.47 3.06
CA GLY A 114 14.90 13.56 3.62
C GLY A 114 14.29 12.62 4.66
N MET A 115 13.47 13.16 5.56
CA MET A 115 12.77 12.36 6.58
C MET A 115 11.76 11.40 5.98
N ALA A 116 10.98 11.82 4.97
CA ALA A 116 10.06 10.93 4.26
C ALA A 116 10.80 9.76 3.60
N SER A 117 11.95 10.06 2.97
CA SER A 117 12.81 9.05 2.33
C SER A 117 13.38 8.05 3.36
N LEU A 118 13.85 8.56 4.50
CA LEU A 118 14.29 7.74 5.64
C LEU A 118 13.16 6.84 6.18
N ILE A 119 11.97 7.40 6.42
CA ILE A 119 10.80 6.63 6.89
C ILE A 119 10.46 5.52 5.91
N LYS A 120 10.44 5.82 4.59
CA LYS A 120 10.19 4.81 3.56
C LYS A 120 11.22 3.69 3.62
N ALA A 121 12.51 4.03 3.61
CA ALA A 121 13.59 3.04 3.63
C ALA A 121 13.55 2.16 4.89
N ALA A 122 13.33 2.78 6.07
CA ALA A 122 13.18 2.07 7.33
C ALA A 122 11.97 1.14 7.34
N LEU A 123 10.82 1.56 6.79
CA LEU A 123 9.64 0.71 6.66
C LEU A 123 9.86 -0.42 5.66
N CYS A 124 10.59 -0.21 4.55
CA CYS A 124 10.92 -1.27 3.60
C CYS A 124 11.80 -2.36 4.24
N LEU A 125 12.78 -1.96 5.05
CA LEU A 125 13.60 -2.88 5.85
C LEU A 125 12.78 -3.59 6.92
N HIS A 126 11.96 -2.84 7.66
CA HIS A 126 11.10 -3.38 8.70
C HIS A 126 10.14 -4.42 8.12
N HIS A 127 9.40 -4.10 7.05
CA HIS A 127 8.46 -5.02 6.41
C HIS A 127 9.14 -6.05 5.49
N ARG A 128 10.46 -5.96 5.28
CA ARG A 128 11.24 -6.79 4.34
C ARG A 128 10.59 -6.84 2.95
N PHE A 129 10.17 -5.69 2.47
CA PHE A 129 9.34 -5.58 1.27
C PHE A 129 9.70 -4.33 0.47
N ILE A 130 9.77 -4.46 -0.86
CA ILE A 130 10.13 -3.36 -1.75
C ILE A 130 8.86 -2.90 -2.49
N PRO A 131 8.40 -1.66 -2.28
CA PRO A 131 7.20 -1.14 -2.92
C PRO A 131 7.45 -0.85 -4.40
N GLY A 132 6.41 -1.06 -5.22
CA GLY A 132 6.42 -0.65 -6.62
C GLY A 132 6.44 0.88 -6.80
N VAL A 133 7.05 1.36 -7.87
CA VAL A 133 7.03 2.77 -8.30
C VAL A 133 5.76 3.01 -9.11
N PRO A 134 4.83 3.88 -8.65
CA PRO A 134 3.57 4.13 -9.35
C PRO A 134 3.79 4.64 -10.77
N GLU A 135 2.97 4.14 -11.71
CA GLU A 135 2.92 4.57 -13.11
C GLU A 135 4.27 4.51 -13.88
N TRP A 136 5.27 3.78 -13.37
CA TRP A 136 6.56 3.62 -14.03
C TRP A 136 6.42 2.88 -15.37
N LYS A 137 7.06 3.42 -16.42
CA LYS A 137 7.10 2.82 -17.76
C LYS A 137 8.54 2.55 -18.20
N SER A 138 9.36 3.59 -18.25
CA SER A 138 10.75 3.50 -18.71
C SER A 138 11.57 4.68 -18.20
N PRO A 139 12.90 4.53 -18.09
CA PRO A 139 13.80 5.64 -17.81
C PRO A 139 13.77 6.68 -18.95
N LYS A 140 14.11 7.94 -18.62
CA LYS A 140 14.55 8.94 -19.62
C LYS A 140 15.93 8.55 -20.16
N THR A 141 16.30 9.06 -21.34
CA THR A 141 17.51 8.68 -22.10
C THR A 141 18.79 8.62 -21.25
N GLU A 142 18.97 9.55 -20.31
CA GLU A 142 20.14 9.68 -19.45
C GLU A 142 20.29 8.54 -18.43
N LEU A 143 19.21 7.79 -18.17
CA LEU A 143 19.15 6.71 -17.17
C LEU A 143 19.19 5.31 -17.78
N GLN A 144 19.23 5.19 -19.11
CA GLN A 144 19.21 3.91 -19.84
C GLN A 144 20.51 3.09 -19.66
N SER A 145 21.61 3.72 -19.26
CA SER A 145 22.92 3.07 -19.08
C SER A 145 23.13 2.48 -17.68
N ALA A 146 22.21 2.70 -16.74
CA ALA A 146 22.35 2.34 -15.33
C ALA A 146 21.99 0.86 -15.04
N LYS A 147 22.77 -0.07 -15.60
CA LYS A 147 22.53 -1.52 -15.54
C LYS A 147 22.57 -2.12 -14.13
N GLN A 148 23.18 -1.43 -13.18
CA GLN A 148 23.26 -1.83 -11.78
C GLN A 148 21.93 -1.72 -11.02
N PHE A 149 20.99 -0.94 -11.56
CA PHE A 149 19.70 -0.67 -10.93
C PHE A 149 18.55 -1.34 -11.69
N TYR A 150 17.44 -1.54 -10.99
CA TYR A 150 16.15 -1.88 -11.59
C TYR A 150 15.03 -1.09 -10.94
N PHE A 151 13.91 -0.92 -11.65
CA PHE A 151 12.74 -0.23 -11.13
C PHE A 151 11.64 -1.26 -10.82
N PRO A 152 11.26 -1.46 -9.55
CA PRO A 152 10.13 -2.31 -9.24
C PRO A 152 8.86 -1.63 -9.73
N VAL A 153 8.28 -2.10 -10.83
CA VAL A 153 6.94 -1.63 -11.28
C VAL A 153 5.87 -2.10 -10.31
N GLU A 154 6.07 -3.29 -9.75
CA GLU A 154 5.20 -3.89 -8.77
C GLU A 154 5.96 -4.20 -7.48
N SER A 155 5.20 -4.06 -6.40
CA SER A 155 5.52 -4.48 -5.04
C SER A 155 5.99 -5.93 -4.98
N ARG A 156 7.10 -6.21 -4.28
CA ARG A 156 7.69 -7.56 -4.18
C ARG A 156 8.36 -7.83 -2.83
N PRO A 157 8.43 -9.10 -2.38
CA PRO A 157 9.16 -9.45 -1.18
C PRO A 157 10.65 -9.15 -1.33
N TRP A 158 11.28 -8.65 -0.27
CA TRP A 158 12.72 -8.47 -0.21
C TRP A 158 13.33 -9.75 0.35
N LEU A 159 13.64 -10.73 -0.50
CA LEU A 159 14.24 -11.99 -0.06
C LEU A 159 15.75 -11.84 0.16
N ILE A 160 16.29 -12.62 1.11
CA ILE A 160 17.73 -12.65 1.35
C ILE A 160 18.44 -13.21 0.09
N GLN A 161 19.48 -12.50 -0.37
CA GLN A 161 20.24 -12.88 -1.55
C GLN A 161 21.52 -13.62 -1.17
N THR A 162 22.06 -14.39 -2.10
CA THR A 162 23.27 -15.19 -1.92
C THR A 162 24.46 -14.33 -1.52
N GLY A 163 25.14 -14.73 -0.44
CA GLY A 163 26.28 -13.98 0.12
C GLY A 163 25.90 -12.76 0.97
N ILE A 164 24.63 -12.34 0.97
CA ILE A 164 24.11 -11.26 1.80
C ILE A 164 23.53 -11.88 3.08
N LYS A 165 23.99 -11.40 4.24
CA LYS A 165 23.50 -11.87 5.56
C LYS A 165 22.44 -10.97 6.17
N GLN A 166 22.35 -9.73 5.70
CA GLN A 166 21.49 -8.69 6.25
C GLN A 166 21.08 -7.73 5.13
N ARG A 167 19.81 -7.31 5.12
CA ARG A 167 19.29 -6.35 4.14
C ARG A 167 19.78 -4.94 4.45
N HIS A 168 20.26 -4.25 3.43
CA HIS A 168 20.66 -2.85 3.51
C HIS A 168 19.89 -1.99 2.51
N ALA A 169 19.44 -0.83 2.96
CA ALA A 169 18.88 0.23 2.13
C ALA A 169 19.82 1.44 2.14
N ALA A 170 19.76 2.25 1.08
CA ALA A 170 20.45 3.52 1.03
C ALA A 170 19.46 4.66 0.71
N VAL A 171 19.73 5.86 1.24
CA VAL A 171 19.00 7.09 0.92
C VAL A 171 19.98 8.12 0.39
N SER A 172 19.75 8.57 -0.85
CA SER A 172 20.48 9.69 -1.48
C SER A 172 19.63 10.95 -1.41
N SER A 173 20.25 12.09 -1.07
CA SER A 173 19.56 13.38 -1.03
C SER A 173 20.44 14.51 -1.56
N LEU A 174 19.80 15.44 -2.28
CA LEU A 174 20.40 16.68 -2.78
C LEU A 174 19.78 17.87 -2.05
N GLY A 175 20.61 18.65 -1.36
CA GLY A 175 20.20 19.85 -0.65
C GLY A 175 20.25 21.11 -1.53
N ILE A 176 19.33 22.04 -1.28
CA ILE A 176 19.32 23.38 -1.93
C ILE A 176 20.56 24.22 -1.55
N ASP A 177 21.22 23.85 -0.46
CA ASP A 177 22.50 24.39 0.00
C ASP A 177 23.71 23.84 -0.78
N ASN A 178 23.48 23.08 -1.86
CA ASN A 178 24.48 22.36 -2.64
C ASN A 178 25.25 21.32 -1.82
N ILE A 179 24.57 20.61 -0.92
CA ILE A 179 25.15 19.47 -0.21
C ILE A 179 24.49 18.19 -0.70
N CYS A 180 25.29 17.24 -1.15
CA CYS A 180 24.87 15.86 -1.36
C CYS A 180 25.04 15.09 -0.06
N SER A 181 24.09 14.22 0.26
CA SER A 181 24.20 13.28 1.39
C SER A 181 23.82 11.88 0.97
N HIS A 182 24.48 10.89 1.55
CA HIS A 182 24.17 9.47 1.36
C HIS A 182 24.13 8.77 2.72
N LEU A 183 23.05 8.07 2.98
CA LEU A 183 22.77 7.38 4.25
C LEU A 183 22.65 5.88 3.98
N ILE A 184 23.28 5.05 4.81
CA ILE A 184 23.15 3.59 4.80
C ILE A 184 22.33 3.15 6.02
N LEU A 185 21.37 2.27 5.77
CA LEU A 185 20.47 1.68 6.76
C LEU A 185 20.53 0.15 6.67
N SER A 186 20.52 -0.51 7.82
CA SER A 186 20.41 -1.97 7.92
C SER A 186 19.11 -2.39 8.62
N GLU A 187 18.61 -3.59 8.30
CA GLU A 187 17.51 -4.18 9.06
C GLU A 187 17.92 -4.45 10.51
N ALA A 188 17.00 -4.29 11.47
CA ALA A 188 17.29 -4.58 12.88
C ALA A 188 17.67 -6.05 13.10
N SER A 189 18.58 -6.32 14.05
CA SER A 189 18.98 -7.69 14.37
C SER A 189 17.78 -8.54 14.83
N PRO A 190 17.77 -9.87 14.59
CA PRO A 190 16.63 -10.73 14.93
C PRO A 190 16.17 -10.63 16.39
N GLU A 191 17.10 -10.39 17.34
CA GLU A 191 16.82 -10.28 18.77
C GLU A 191 16.15 -8.96 19.14
N LEU A 192 16.52 -7.90 18.42
CA LEU A 192 16.01 -6.54 18.67
C LEU A 192 14.70 -6.29 17.91
N ARG A 193 14.50 -7.00 16.81
CA ARG A 193 13.35 -6.85 15.93
C ARG A 193 12.05 -7.33 16.57
N GLN A 194 10.98 -6.58 16.35
CA GLN A 194 9.63 -7.04 16.68
C GLN A 194 9.10 -7.94 15.57
N THR A 195 8.56 -9.11 15.93
CA THR A 195 7.86 -9.98 14.97
C THR A 195 6.63 -9.25 14.42
N ILE A 196 6.53 -9.14 13.10
CA ILE A 196 5.36 -8.57 12.44
C ILE A 196 4.25 -9.62 12.51
N LYS A 197 3.39 -9.51 13.52
CA LYS A 197 2.28 -10.45 13.76
C LYS A 197 1.08 -10.21 12.85
N VAL A 198 1.03 -9.05 12.21
CA VAL A 198 -0.15 -8.55 11.50
C VAL A 198 0.06 -8.72 10.00
N ALA A 199 -0.79 -9.52 9.36
CA ALA A 199 -1.00 -9.44 7.92
C ALA A 199 -1.46 -8.03 7.58
N GLU A 200 -0.88 -7.36 6.58
CA GLU A 200 -1.47 -6.09 6.13
C GLU A 200 -2.96 -6.31 5.82
N SER A 201 -3.81 -5.53 6.49
CA SER A 201 -5.23 -5.49 6.19
C SER A 201 -5.40 -4.75 4.86
N GLY A 202 -5.22 -5.47 3.75
CA GLY A 202 -5.63 -4.99 2.43
C GLY A 202 -7.13 -4.65 2.42
N ASP A 203 -7.59 -4.01 1.35
CA ASP A 203 -8.93 -3.40 1.30
C ASP A 203 -10.09 -4.41 1.50
N LEU A 204 -9.87 -5.70 1.20
CA LEU A 204 -10.88 -6.76 1.40
C LEU A 204 -11.08 -7.11 2.88
N ASN A 205 -12.34 -7.05 3.32
CA ASN A 205 -12.81 -7.41 4.65
C ASN A 205 -13.62 -8.71 4.59
N LEU A 206 -13.42 -9.60 5.58
CA LEU A 206 -14.14 -10.87 5.71
C LEU A 206 -15.09 -10.79 6.91
N PHE A 207 -16.39 -11.03 6.68
CA PHE A 207 -17.43 -11.05 7.70
C PHE A 207 -17.95 -12.46 7.92
N LEU A 208 -18.02 -12.88 9.18
CA LEU A 208 -18.57 -14.18 9.57
C LEU A 208 -19.96 -14.00 10.18
N VAL A 209 -20.97 -14.64 9.59
CA VAL A 209 -22.33 -14.72 10.12
C VAL A 209 -22.65 -16.18 10.41
N THR A 210 -22.88 -16.52 11.67
CA THR A 210 -23.06 -17.92 12.11
C THR A 210 -24.43 -18.15 12.74
N GLY A 211 -24.94 -19.38 12.66
CA GLY A 211 -26.24 -19.72 13.23
C GLY A 211 -26.60 -21.22 13.17
N GLN A 212 -27.48 -21.66 14.07
CA GLN A 212 -27.92 -23.06 14.18
C GLN A 212 -28.89 -23.44 13.06
N GLU A 213 -29.60 -22.44 12.55
CA GLU A 213 -30.64 -22.57 11.55
C GLU A 213 -30.64 -21.36 10.62
N LYS A 214 -31.34 -21.51 9.50
CA LYS A 214 -31.46 -20.49 8.45
C LYS A 214 -31.91 -19.12 8.99
N SER A 215 -32.91 -19.10 9.88
CA SER A 215 -33.46 -17.86 10.47
C SER A 215 -32.39 -17.04 11.20
N ALA A 216 -31.46 -17.70 11.89
CA ALA A 216 -30.36 -17.06 12.60
C ALA A 216 -29.35 -16.41 11.63
N ILE A 217 -29.02 -17.10 10.54
CA ILE A 217 -28.16 -16.54 9.47
C ILE A 217 -28.85 -15.33 8.82
N SER A 218 -30.13 -15.45 8.45
CA SER A 218 -30.89 -14.35 7.87
C SER A 218 -30.96 -13.14 8.80
N LYS A 219 -31.14 -13.36 10.11
CA LYS A 219 -31.11 -12.29 11.11
C LYS A 219 -29.72 -11.64 11.18
N GLY A 220 -28.65 -12.42 11.21
CA GLY A 220 -27.28 -11.91 11.24
C GLY A 220 -26.91 -11.08 10.00
N LEU A 221 -27.45 -11.43 8.82
CA LEU A 221 -27.29 -10.61 7.61
C LEU A 221 -28.00 -9.26 7.71
N LEU A 222 -29.20 -9.21 8.30
CA LEU A 222 -29.92 -7.96 8.55
C LEU A 222 -29.20 -7.09 9.60
N GLU A 223 -28.61 -7.71 10.61
CA GLU A 223 -27.77 -7.02 11.60
C GLU A 223 -26.51 -6.43 10.94
N LEU A 224 -25.85 -7.19 10.06
CA LEU A 224 -24.69 -6.72 9.31
C LEU A 224 -25.04 -5.55 8.38
N GLU A 225 -26.14 -5.64 7.65
CA GLU A 225 -26.66 -4.55 6.81
C GLU A 225 -26.89 -3.28 7.62
N LYS A 226 -27.52 -3.39 8.79
CA LYS A 226 -27.73 -2.25 9.70
C LYS A 226 -26.41 -1.69 10.23
N ASP A 227 -25.46 -2.54 10.59
CA ASP A 227 -24.15 -2.13 11.09
C ASP A 227 -23.35 -1.37 10.01
N LEU A 228 -23.44 -1.78 8.74
CA LEU A 228 -22.80 -1.07 7.62
C LEU A 228 -23.38 0.33 7.40
N LEU A 229 -24.69 0.51 7.64
CA LEU A 229 -25.37 1.81 7.56
C LEU A 229 -25.04 2.74 8.74
N SER A 230 -24.38 2.25 9.79
CA SER A 230 -24.04 3.06 10.99
C SER A 230 -22.86 4.03 10.79
N GLY A 231 -22.20 4.00 9.64
CA GLY A 231 -21.03 4.83 9.34
C GLY A 231 -19.70 4.30 9.90
N LYS A 232 -19.70 3.21 10.67
CA LYS A 232 -18.46 2.55 11.16
C LYS A 232 -17.63 1.97 10.01
N GLU A 233 -16.31 1.95 10.17
CA GLU A 233 -15.38 1.41 9.17
C GLU A 233 -15.54 -0.12 9.01
N PRO A 234 -15.58 -0.66 7.78
CA PRO A 234 -15.77 -2.09 7.52
C PRO A 234 -14.78 -2.99 8.25
N ALA A 235 -13.50 -2.61 8.34
CA ALA A 235 -12.47 -3.39 9.03
C ALA A 235 -12.77 -3.55 10.54
N SER A 236 -13.22 -2.48 11.19
CA SER A 236 -13.61 -2.51 12.61
C SER A 236 -14.85 -3.36 12.84
N LEU A 237 -15.81 -3.32 11.91
CA LEU A 237 -16.99 -4.20 11.96
C LEU A 237 -16.58 -5.66 11.74
N ALA A 238 -15.74 -5.96 10.75
CA ALA A 238 -15.27 -7.31 10.46
C ALA A 238 -14.59 -7.95 11.69
N TYR A 239 -13.75 -7.19 12.40
CA TYR A 239 -13.17 -7.60 13.68
C TYR A 239 -14.23 -7.92 14.74
N GLN A 240 -15.28 -7.10 14.86
CA GLN A 240 -16.38 -7.37 15.82
C GLN A 240 -17.13 -8.66 15.49
N TYR A 241 -17.42 -8.91 14.21
CA TYR A 241 -18.08 -10.16 13.77
C TYR A 241 -17.17 -11.38 13.97
N TYR A 242 -15.86 -11.23 13.76
CA TYR A 242 -14.88 -12.25 14.12
C TYR A 242 -14.91 -12.56 15.62
N VAL A 243 -14.83 -11.55 16.50
CA VAL A 243 -14.87 -11.78 17.96
C VAL A 243 -16.18 -12.43 18.40
N ARG A 244 -17.33 -12.05 17.82
CA ARG A 244 -18.64 -12.67 18.11
C ARG A 244 -18.73 -14.12 17.64
N SER A 245 -18.03 -14.46 16.56
CA SER A 245 -18.04 -15.82 16.01
C SER A 245 -16.98 -16.73 16.64
N ASN A 246 -16.02 -16.17 17.38
CA ASN A 246 -14.98 -16.94 18.03
C ASN A 246 -15.55 -17.91 19.07
N ASN A 247 -15.05 -19.14 19.10
CA ASN A 247 -15.50 -20.23 19.99
C ASN A 247 -17.00 -20.60 19.87
N ASN A 248 -17.62 -20.46 18.70
CA ASN A 248 -19.02 -20.89 18.52
C ASN A 248 -19.15 -22.30 17.91
N GLU A 249 -20.09 -23.09 18.44
CA GLU A 249 -20.41 -24.44 17.95
C GLU A 249 -21.56 -24.44 16.92
N GLU A 250 -21.82 -23.27 16.32
CA GLU A 250 -22.92 -23.06 15.39
C GLU A 250 -22.86 -24.03 14.21
N LYS A 251 -24.04 -24.49 13.76
CA LYS A 251 -24.14 -25.46 12.68
C LYS A 251 -23.73 -24.87 11.33
N PHE A 252 -24.08 -23.63 11.06
CA PHE A 252 -23.84 -22.98 9.78
C PHE A 252 -23.03 -21.70 9.93
N ALA A 253 -22.27 -21.37 8.87
CA ALA A 253 -21.57 -20.10 8.73
C ALA A 253 -21.73 -19.61 7.29
N ALA A 254 -22.15 -18.37 7.13
CA ALA A 254 -22.06 -17.60 5.90
C ALA A 254 -20.87 -16.66 6.02
N VAL A 255 -20.06 -16.60 4.97
CA VAL A 255 -18.89 -15.71 4.92
C VAL A 255 -19.06 -14.72 3.79
N LEU A 256 -19.00 -13.43 4.11
CA LEU A 256 -19.06 -12.36 3.11
C LEU A 256 -17.71 -11.66 2.96
N ILE A 257 -17.33 -11.36 1.72
CA ILE A 257 -16.08 -10.68 1.39
C ILE A 257 -16.38 -9.41 0.59
N GLY A 258 -15.80 -8.27 0.97
CA GLY A 258 -15.92 -7.04 0.18
C GLY A 258 -14.94 -5.96 0.60
N SER A 259 -14.61 -5.07 -0.34
CA SER A 259 -13.64 -3.98 -0.13
C SER A 259 -14.27 -2.65 0.29
N SER A 260 -15.57 -2.48 0.05
CA SER A 260 -16.30 -1.24 0.32
C SER A 260 -17.69 -1.53 0.86
N ARG A 261 -18.34 -0.52 1.46
CA ARG A 261 -19.72 -0.62 1.94
C ARG A 261 -20.70 -0.99 0.81
N ASP A 262 -20.55 -0.39 -0.36
CA ASP A 262 -21.40 -0.67 -1.53
C ASP A 262 -21.24 -2.09 -2.05
N GLU A 263 -20.00 -2.60 -2.07
CA GLU A 263 -19.74 -3.98 -2.45
C GLU A 263 -20.30 -4.96 -1.41
N LEU A 264 -20.07 -4.70 -0.12
CA LEU A 264 -20.61 -5.53 0.96
C LEU A 264 -22.14 -5.56 0.95
N GLN A 265 -22.81 -4.44 0.64
CA GLN A 265 -24.26 -4.40 0.49
C GLN A 265 -24.74 -5.32 -0.65
N LYS A 266 -24.09 -5.27 -1.82
CA LYS A 266 -24.40 -6.17 -2.94
C LYS A 266 -24.19 -7.64 -2.56
N GLU A 267 -23.13 -7.94 -1.82
CA GLU A 267 -22.83 -9.29 -1.34
C GLU A 267 -23.88 -9.77 -0.32
N ILE A 268 -24.37 -8.90 0.57
CA ILE A 268 -25.47 -9.21 1.49
C ILE A 268 -26.76 -9.53 0.74
N ASP A 269 -27.11 -8.72 -0.27
CA ASP A 269 -28.33 -8.92 -1.04
C ASP A 269 -28.28 -10.22 -1.87
N ALA A 270 -27.11 -10.51 -2.46
CA ALA A 270 -26.86 -11.79 -3.11
C ALA A 270 -26.96 -12.96 -2.10
N ALA A 271 -26.36 -12.81 -0.91
CA ALA A 271 -26.37 -13.83 0.15
C ALA A 271 -27.78 -14.19 0.60
N LYS A 272 -28.66 -13.20 0.81
CA LYS A 272 -30.06 -13.43 1.22
C LYS A 272 -30.76 -14.43 0.29
N SER A 273 -30.64 -14.22 -1.02
CA SER A 273 -31.25 -15.10 -2.03
C SER A 273 -30.51 -16.44 -2.21
N GLY A 274 -29.17 -16.42 -2.15
CA GLY A 274 -28.34 -17.60 -2.30
C GLY A 274 -28.53 -18.60 -1.17
N ILE A 275 -28.52 -18.12 0.07
CA ILE A 275 -28.69 -18.95 1.28
C ILE A 275 -30.08 -19.58 1.31
N GLU A 276 -31.12 -18.83 0.95
CA GLU A 276 -32.49 -19.35 0.78
C GLU A 276 -32.48 -20.57 -0.15
N THR A 277 -31.86 -20.41 -1.32
CA THR A 277 -31.76 -21.43 -2.37
C THR A 277 -30.93 -22.64 -1.90
N SER A 278 -29.83 -22.43 -1.18
CA SER A 278 -29.02 -23.53 -0.63
C SER A 278 -29.78 -24.41 0.36
N PHE A 279 -30.60 -23.83 1.23
CA PHE A 279 -31.44 -24.61 2.15
C PHE A 279 -32.56 -25.41 1.46
N THR A 280 -32.91 -25.08 0.22
CA THR A 280 -33.86 -25.88 -0.59
C THR A 280 -33.20 -27.08 -1.30
N GLY A 281 -31.89 -27.26 -1.16
CA GLY A 281 -31.15 -28.37 -1.78
C GLY A 281 -30.59 -28.06 -3.17
N SER A 282 -30.51 -26.78 -3.56
CA SER A 282 -30.01 -26.36 -4.88
C SER A 282 -28.47 -26.20 -4.95
N GLY A 283 -27.75 -26.73 -3.96
CA GLY A 283 -26.29 -26.62 -3.85
C GLY A 283 -25.82 -25.40 -3.06
N ASP A 284 -24.51 -25.20 -3.04
CA ASP A 284 -23.87 -24.12 -2.29
C ASP A 284 -24.02 -22.78 -3.02
N TRP A 285 -23.97 -21.69 -2.25
CA TRP A 285 -23.95 -20.34 -2.81
C TRP A 285 -22.53 -19.79 -2.76
N ASN A 286 -22.07 -19.22 -3.87
CA ASN A 286 -20.83 -18.49 -3.95
C ASN A 286 -20.97 -17.23 -4.81
N SER A 287 -20.26 -16.15 -4.45
CA SER A 287 -20.20 -14.93 -5.26
C SER A 287 -18.90 -14.85 -6.07
N PRO A 288 -18.85 -14.01 -7.13
CA PRO A 288 -17.61 -13.74 -7.88
C PRO A 288 -16.48 -13.19 -7.00
N ARG A 289 -16.81 -12.47 -5.92
CA ARG A 289 -15.82 -11.92 -4.97
C ARG A 289 -15.25 -12.98 -4.03
N GLY A 290 -16.00 -14.05 -3.79
CA GLY A 290 -15.58 -15.12 -2.90
C GLY A 290 -16.45 -15.35 -1.67
N SER A 291 -17.54 -14.61 -1.50
CA SER A 291 -18.50 -14.90 -0.43
C SER A 291 -19.07 -16.30 -0.64
N TYR A 292 -19.35 -17.01 0.44
CA TYR A 292 -19.72 -18.42 0.37
C TYR A 292 -20.70 -18.81 1.48
N PHE A 293 -21.58 -19.76 1.16
CA PHE A 293 -22.42 -20.46 2.12
C PHE A 293 -22.77 -21.88 1.65
N THR A 294 -22.78 -22.84 2.57
CA THR A 294 -23.33 -24.18 2.34
C THR A 294 -24.36 -24.55 3.42
N ALA A 295 -25.46 -25.19 2.99
CA ALA A 295 -26.43 -25.81 3.89
C ALA A 295 -26.05 -27.26 4.26
N SER A 296 -24.95 -27.80 3.70
CA SER A 296 -24.44 -29.14 3.96
C SER A 296 -22.93 -29.12 4.31
N PRO A 297 -22.53 -28.55 5.46
CA PRO A 297 -21.12 -28.53 5.88
C PRO A 297 -20.51 -29.94 5.93
N LEU A 298 -19.30 -30.10 5.38
CA LEU A 298 -18.69 -31.41 5.16
C LEU A 298 -17.67 -31.81 6.24
N SER A 299 -17.11 -30.85 6.99
CA SER A 299 -16.03 -31.09 7.95
C SER A 299 -16.40 -32.06 9.08
N ARG A 300 -17.67 -32.12 9.47
CA ARG A 300 -18.13 -32.97 10.59
C ARG A 300 -18.11 -34.46 10.24
N GLU A 301 -18.15 -34.78 8.95
CA GLU A 301 -18.30 -36.16 8.44
C GLU A 301 -17.15 -36.58 7.52
N GLY A 302 -16.23 -35.68 7.18
CA GLY A 302 -15.21 -35.91 6.17
C GLY A 302 -13.84 -35.36 6.52
N LYS A 303 -12.81 -36.10 6.09
CA LYS A 303 -11.40 -35.75 6.25
C LYS A 303 -10.99 -34.61 5.32
N VAL A 304 -10.01 -33.82 5.75
CA VAL A 304 -9.31 -32.80 4.95
C VAL A 304 -8.13 -33.45 4.25
N ALA A 305 -8.07 -33.29 2.93
CA ALA A 305 -7.00 -33.81 2.10
C ALA A 305 -6.24 -32.67 1.40
N PHE A 306 -4.93 -32.64 1.59
CA PHE A 306 -4.04 -31.76 0.83
C PHE A 306 -3.61 -32.43 -0.46
N THR A 307 -3.68 -31.68 -1.55
CA THR A 307 -3.21 -32.13 -2.85
C THR A 307 -2.17 -31.18 -3.43
N TYR A 308 -1.21 -31.75 -4.13
CA TYR A 308 -0.04 -31.04 -4.64
C TYR A 308 0.08 -31.27 -6.15
N PRO A 309 0.16 -30.21 -6.99
CA PRO A 309 0.40 -30.38 -8.42
C PRO A 309 1.87 -30.74 -8.69
N GLY A 310 2.15 -31.12 -9.95
CA GLY A 310 3.51 -31.34 -10.41
C GLY A 310 4.40 -30.09 -10.30
N GLY A 311 5.72 -30.31 -10.27
CA GLY A 311 6.73 -29.24 -10.12
C GLY A 311 6.71 -28.18 -11.23
N PHE A 312 6.13 -28.46 -12.40
CA PHE A 312 6.09 -27.55 -13.55
C PHE A 312 4.87 -26.62 -13.56
N SER A 313 4.51 -26.10 -12.38
CA SER A 313 3.30 -25.29 -12.20
C SER A 313 3.58 -23.81 -11.90
N ALA A 314 4.82 -23.43 -11.57
CA ALA A 314 5.19 -22.04 -11.35
C ALA A 314 4.99 -21.17 -12.61
N TYR A 315 4.91 -19.86 -12.41
CA TYR A 315 4.75 -18.88 -13.48
C TYR A 315 5.34 -17.54 -13.04
N VAL A 316 5.71 -16.71 -14.01
CA VAL A 316 6.17 -15.33 -13.77
C VAL A 316 5.12 -14.62 -12.92
N ASP A 317 5.54 -14.03 -11.80
CA ASP A 317 4.73 -13.34 -10.78
C ASP A 317 4.10 -14.21 -9.67
N CYS A 318 4.30 -15.54 -9.65
CA CYS A 318 3.69 -16.37 -8.61
C CYS A 318 4.24 -16.03 -7.21
N GLY A 319 3.35 -15.94 -6.21
CA GLY A 319 3.72 -15.68 -4.81
C GLY A 319 4.03 -14.23 -4.44
N ARG A 320 3.85 -13.26 -5.37
CA ARG A 320 4.24 -11.84 -5.20
C ARG A 320 3.74 -11.18 -3.92
N SER A 321 2.45 -11.31 -3.60
CA SER A 321 1.81 -10.67 -2.44
C SER A 321 1.72 -11.57 -1.21
N LEU A 322 2.18 -12.82 -1.31
CA LEU A 322 2.02 -13.81 -0.24
C LEU A 322 2.74 -13.39 1.05
N PHE A 323 3.94 -12.82 0.93
CA PHE A 323 4.74 -12.33 2.06
C PHE A 323 4.13 -11.11 2.77
N GLN A 324 3.33 -10.28 2.07
CA GLN A 324 2.62 -9.16 2.71
C GLN A 324 1.46 -9.66 3.56
N MET A 325 0.74 -10.67 3.03
CA MET A 325 -0.35 -11.31 3.75
C MET A 325 0.18 -12.15 4.91
N PHE A 326 1.34 -12.77 4.78
CA PHE A 326 1.94 -13.57 5.83
C PHE A 326 3.42 -13.22 6.03
N PRO A 327 3.72 -12.16 6.82
CA PRO A 327 5.09 -11.74 7.11
C PRO A 327 5.94 -12.87 7.71
N GLY A 328 5.29 -13.84 8.38
CA GLY A 328 5.84 -15.11 8.87
C GLY A 328 6.71 -15.89 7.86
N LEU A 329 6.50 -15.68 6.55
CA LEU A 329 7.33 -16.30 5.51
C LEU A 329 8.75 -15.76 5.47
N HIS A 330 9.01 -14.56 6.00
CA HIS A 330 10.37 -14.06 6.12
C HIS A 330 11.15 -14.76 7.23
N GLU A 331 10.49 -15.16 8.32
CA GLU A 331 11.09 -16.04 9.32
C GLU A 331 11.39 -17.42 8.74
N LEU A 332 10.55 -17.90 7.80
CA LEU A 332 10.85 -19.13 7.05
C LEU A 332 12.07 -18.98 6.12
N ASP A 333 12.23 -17.83 5.44
CA ASP A 333 13.42 -17.49 4.64
C ASP A 333 14.70 -17.53 5.52
N GLU A 334 14.65 -16.91 6.70
CA GLU A 334 15.75 -16.95 7.69
C GLU A 334 15.98 -18.36 8.26
N GLN A 335 14.90 -19.11 8.50
CA GLN A 335 14.97 -20.48 8.95
C GLN A 335 15.70 -21.34 7.93
N TYR A 336 15.41 -21.21 6.63
CA TYR A 336 16.13 -21.97 5.59
C TYR A 336 17.62 -21.62 5.53
N LEU A 337 17.96 -20.34 5.68
CA LEU A 337 19.36 -19.93 5.78
C LEU A 337 20.08 -20.62 6.95
N ASN A 338 19.38 -20.80 8.07
CA ASN A 338 19.93 -21.34 9.32
C ASN A 338 19.82 -22.88 9.45
N GLN A 339 18.85 -23.53 8.81
CA GLN A 339 18.58 -24.97 8.94
C GLN A 339 19.48 -25.86 8.08
N THR A 340 20.51 -26.41 8.75
CA THR A 340 21.10 -27.78 8.68
C THR A 340 21.50 -28.37 7.32
N GLY A 341 22.77 -28.66 7.00
CA GLY A 341 23.79 -29.34 7.84
C GLY A 341 25.18 -28.66 7.92
N PRO A 342 26.32 -29.37 7.99
CA PRO A 342 27.65 -28.73 8.08
C PRO A 342 27.97 -27.92 6.82
N ALA A 343 28.45 -26.67 6.96
CA ALA A 343 28.76 -25.78 5.82
C ALA A 343 29.71 -26.41 4.78
N ASP A 344 30.55 -27.36 5.19
CA ASP A 344 31.48 -28.14 4.37
C ASP A 344 30.81 -29.27 3.53
N LYS A 345 29.55 -29.63 3.83
CA LYS A 345 28.74 -30.59 3.06
C LYS A 345 27.58 -29.94 2.31
N ARG A 346 27.30 -28.66 2.56
CA ARG A 346 26.28 -27.86 1.86
C ARG A 346 26.83 -27.45 0.50
N ARG A 347 26.23 -27.98 -0.55
CA ARG A 347 26.71 -27.75 -1.90
C ARG A 347 25.65 -27.15 -2.85
N GLY A 348 24.37 -27.14 -2.43
CA GLY A 348 23.22 -26.50 -3.10
C GLY A 348 22.63 -25.33 -2.30
N SER A 349 21.56 -24.70 -2.81
CA SER A 349 21.06 -23.44 -2.22
C SER A 349 20.22 -23.61 -0.95
N ASN A 350 20.41 -22.71 0.01
CA ASN A 350 19.51 -22.50 1.15
C ASN A 350 18.80 -21.14 1.08
N TYR A 351 19.01 -20.39 0.00
CA TYR A 351 18.39 -19.09 -0.18
C TYR A 351 17.03 -19.30 -0.82
N LEU A 352 15.96 -18.92 -0.12
CA LEU A 352 14.61 -19.04 -0.67
C LEU A 352 14.47 -18.29 -2.00
N GLY A 353 15.19 -17.18 -2.18
CA GLY A 353 15.25 -16.45 -3.43
C GLY A 353 15.79 -17.25 -4.61
N GLU A 354 16.79 -18.12 -4.40
CA GLU A 354 17.30 -19.01 -5.44
C GLU A 354 16.35 -20.18 -5.68
N LEU A 355 15.84 -20.81 -4.61
CA LEU A 355 14.89 -21.93 -4.70
C LEU A 355 13.58 -21.54 -5.40
N LEU A 356 13.07 -20.32 -5.15
CA LEU A 356 11.92 -19.77 -5.85
C LEU A 356 12.24 -19.35 -7.29
N GLN A 357 13.51 -19.17 -7.63
CA GLN A 357 13.96 -18.54 -8.86
C GLN A 357 13.43 -17.10 -8.96
N GLU A 358 13.61 -16.33 -7.88
CA GLU A 358 13.05 -14.97 -7.69
C GLU A 358 13.25 -14.06 -8.89
N ARG A 359 14.42 -14.06 -9.53
CA ARG A 359 14.69 -13.22 -10.70
C ARG A 359 13.85 -13.56 -11.92
N ARG A 360 13.36 -14.81 -12.02
CA ARG A 360 12.43 -15.27 -13.06
C ARG A 360 10.99 -14.95 -12.68
N LEU A 361 10.66 -15.03 -11.40
CA LEU A 361 9.33 -14.68 -10.88
C LEU A 361 9.09 -13.17 -10.90
N TYR A 362 10.08 -12.39 -10.50
CA TYR A 362 10.03 -10.92 -10.40
C TYR A 362 11.20 -10.33 -11.20
N PRO A 363 11.11 -10.28 -12.54
CA PRO A 363 12.14 -9.72 -13.39
C PRO A 363 12.61 -8.34 -12.89
N ARG A 364 13.92 -8.14 -12.96
CA ARG A 364 14.59 -6.89 -12.58
C ARG A 364 14.92 -6.13 -13.86
N THR A 365 14.05 -5.18 -14.19
CA THR A 365 14.13 -4.43 -15.45
C THR A 365 14.13 -2.93 -15.17
N LEU A 366 14.72 -2.17 -16.09
CA LEU A 366 14.59 -0.71 -16.08
C LEU A 366 13.21 -0.28 -16.61
N GLU A 367 12.59 -1.09 -17.46
CA GLU A 367 11.33 -0.80 -18.13
C GLU A 367 10.24 -1.77 -17.70
N ARG A 368 8.99 -1.32 -17.75
CA ARG A 368 7.83 -2.20 -17.59
C ARG A 368 7.76 -3.15 -18.78
N LEU A 369 7.81 -4.44 -18.50
CA LEU A 369 7.65 -5.48 -19.51
C LEU A 369 6.25 -5.42 -20.13
N THR A 370 6.21 -5.60 -21.45
CA THR A 370 4.99 -5.81 -22.22
C THR A 370 4.46 -7.24 -22.01
N ASP A 371 3.17 -7.46 -22.28
CA ASP A 371 2.56 -8.79 -22.19
C ASP A 371 3.27 -9.84 -23.08
N ALA A 372 3.82 -9.40 -24.22
CA ALA A 372 4.58 -10.24 -25.13
C ALA A 372 5.92 -10.67 -24.50
N GLU A 373 6.63 -9.76 -23.83
CA GLU A 373 7.88 -10.07 -23.13
C GLU A 373 7.65 -10.96 -21.91
N VAL A 374 6.59 -10.71 -21.12
CA VAL A 374 6.20 -11.59 -20.02
C VAL A 374 5.87 -13.00 -20.53
N THR A 375 5.19 -13.08 -21.67
CA THR A 375 4.90 -14.37 -22.33
C THR A 375 6.18 -15.07 -22.75
N GLU A 376 7.16 -14.36 -23.27
CA GLU A 376 8.44 -14.94 -23.69
C GLU A 376 9.29 -15.40 -22.49
N LEU A 377 9.36 -14.60 -21.42
CA LEU A 377 9.97 -15.01 -20.15
C LEU A 377 9.30 -16.26 -19.57
N GLN A 378 7.97 -16.34 -19.67
CA GLN A 378 7.26 -17.53 -19.24
C GLN A 378 7.63 -18.77 -20.07
N LYS A 379 7.84 -18.63 -21.39
CA LYS A 379 8.31 -19.74 -22.23
C LYS A 379 9.73 -20.14 -21.86
N ASP A 380 10.64 -19.18 -21.71
CA ASP A 380 12.02 -19.43 -21.27
C ASP A 380 12.06 -20.16 -19.92
N PHE A 381 11.21 -19.74 -18.98
CA PHE A 381 11.11 -20.38 -17.68
C PHE A 381 10.67 -21.85 -17.81
N ILE A 382 9.64 -22.12 -18.63
CA ILE A 382 9.18 -23.49 -18.91
C ILE A 382 10.29 -24.35 -19.53
N HIS A 383 11.14 -23.76 -20.37
CA HIS A 383 12.29 -24.43 -20.98
C HIS A 383 13.53 -24.51 -20.08
N THR A 384 13.41 -24.18 -18.79
CA THR A 384 14.46 -24.36 -17.78
C THR A 384 13.96 -25.34 -16.69
N PRO A 385 14.04 -26.67 -16.93
CA PRO A 385 13.35 -27.66 -16.09
C PRO A 385 13.69 -27.63 -14.60
N ILE A 386 14.98 -27.49 -14.28
CA ILE A 386 15.45 -27.42 -12.88
C ILE A 386 14.83 -26.20 -12.19
N ALA A 387 14.87 -25.03 -12.83
CA ALA A 387 14.31 -23.81 -12.28
C ALA A 387 12.78 -23.92 -12.10
N MET A 388 12.08 -24.53 -13.06
CA MET A 388 10.63 -24.77 -12.92
C MET A 388 10.33 -25.66 -11.74
N PHE A 389 11.07 -26.76 -11.62
CA PHE A 389 10.91 -27.74 -10.57
C PHE A 389 11.15 -27.13 -9.17
N GLU A 390 12.30 -26.48 -8.96
CA GLU A 390 12.62 -25.83 -7.68
C GLU A 390 11.57 -24.79 -7.31
N SER A 391 11.17 -23.94 -8.27
CA SER A 391 10.19 -22.88 -8.03
C SER A 391 8.79 -23.43 -7.72
N GLY A 392 8.35 -24.48 -8.42
CA GLY A 392 7.06 -25.13 -8.18
C GLY A 392 6.99 -25.81 -6.81
N VAL A 393 8.03 -26.54 -6.42
CA VAL A 393 8.14 -27.15 -5.08
C VAL A 393 8.13 -26.06 -4.01
N SER A 394 8.99 -25.04 -4.15
CA SER A 394 9.09 -23.93 -3.20
C SER A 394 7.75 -23.19 -3.03
N SER A 395 7.04 -22.92 -4.13
CA SER A 395 5.72 -22.26 -4.10
C SER A 395 4.69 -23.08 -3.31
N ALA A 396 4.67 -24.40 -3.51
CA ALA A 396 3.76 -25.28 -2.77
C ALA A 396 4.12 -25.37 -1.28
N VAL A 397 5.42 -25.34 -0.94
CA VAL A 397 5.90 -25.29 0.45
C VAL A 397 5.46 -23.99 1.13
N LEU A 398 5.58 -22.83 0.47
CA LEU A 398 5.10 -21.56 1.01
C LEU A 398 3.59 -21.57 1.25
N ASN A 399 2.81 -22.03 0.26
CA ASN A 399 1.36 -22.17 0.41
C ASN A 399 0.99 -23.12 1.56
N THR A 400 1.69 -24.26 1.70
CA THR A 400 1.48 -25.19 2.81
C THR A 400 1.78 -24.53 4.15
N HIS A 401 2.88 -23.78 4.25
CA HIS A 401 3.25 -23.06 5.46
C HIS A 401 2.19 -22.04 5.86
N VAL A 402 1.68 -21.25 4.91
CA VAL A 402 0.60 -20.28 5.15
C VAL A 402 -0.66 -20.96 5.67
N MET A 403 -1.11 -22.04 5.02
CA MET A 403 -2.34 -22.72 5.44
C MET A 403 -2.18 -23.41 6.81
N ARG A 404 -1.06 -24.07 7.08
CA ARG A 404 -0.82 -24.79 8.35
C ARG A 404 -0.46 -23.86 9.49
N LYS A 405 0.62 -23.08 9.34
CA LYS A 405 1.14 -22.22 10.42
C LYS A 405 0.36 -20.93 10.57
N GLY A 406 -0.12 -20.35 9.46
CA GLY A 406 -0.92 -19.14 9.48
C GLY A 406 -2.37 -19.37 9.85
N PHE A 407 -3.03 -20.34 9.22
CA PHE A 407 -4.46 -20.60 9.39
C PHE A 407 -4.80 -21.87 10.17
N GLY A 408 -3.81 -22.58 10.72
CA GLY A 408 -4.04 -23.76 11.55
C GLY A 408 -4.70 -24.94 10.81
N LEU A 409 -4.70 -24.92 9.48
CA LEU A 409 -5.34 -25.96 8.66
C LEU A 409 -4.40 -27.15 8.55
N GLU A 410 -4.71 -28.24 9.25
CA GLU A 410 -3.97 -29.49 9.18
C GLU A 410 -4.76 -30.53 8.34
N PRO A 411 -4.10 -31.28 7.44
CA PRO A 411 -4.74 -32.35 6.70
C PRO A 411 -4.75 -33.67 7.48
N ASP A 412 -5.74 -34.52 7.21
CA ASP A 412 -5.72 -35.94 7.60
C ASP A 412 -5.06 -36.81 6.50
N ILE A 413 -5.14 -36.36 5.24
CA ILE A 413 -4.68 -37.08 4.05
C ILE A 413 -3.81 -36.16 3.21
N ALA A 414 -2.74 -36.68 2.63
CA ALA A 414 -1.92 -35.96 1.66
C ALA A 414 -1.60 -36.82 0.44
N PHE A 415 -1.66 -36.24 -0.75
CA PHE A 415 -1.31 -36.93 -1.99
C PHE A 415 -0.84 -35.95 -3.07
N GLY A 416 -0.07 -36.44 -4.03
CA GLY A 416 0.54 -35.61 -5.07
C GLY A 416 0.23 -36.08 -6.49
N TYR A 417 0.09 -35.13 -7.41
CA TYR A 417 0.06 -35.40 -8.84
C TYR A 417 1.49 -35.43 -9.39
N SER A 418 1.97 -36.61 -9.82
CA SER A 418 3.33 -36.77 -10.37
C SER A 418 4.37 -36.24 -9.36
N MET A 419 5.19 -35.28 -9.74
CA MET A 419 6.18 -34.60 -8.89
C MET A 419 5.57 -33.85 -7.70
N GLY A 420 4.25 -33.70 -7.64
CA GLY A 420 3.57 -33.18 -6.46
C GLY A 420 3.83 -33.99 -5.20
N GLU A 421 4.20 -35.28 -5.31
CA GLU A 421 4.63 -36.07 -4.14
C GLU A 421 5.89 -35.50 -3.49
N ILE A 422 6.78 -34.86 -4.26
CA ILE A 422 7.99 -34.22 -3.74
C ILE A 422 7.62 -32.92 -3.00
N SER A 423 6.75 -32.10 -3.61
CA SER A 423 6.19 -30.89 -2.99
C SER A 423 5.47 -31.21 -1.68
N MET A 424 4.71 -32.30 -1.65
CA MET A 424 4.00 -32.81 -0.47
C MET A 424 4.97 -33.13 0.67
N LEU A 425 6.04 -33.88 0.39
CA LEU A 425 7.00 -34.32 1.41
C LEU A 425 7.78 -33.15 2.02
N TYR A 426 8.18 -32.16 1.22
CA TYR A 426 8.79 -30.93 1.75
C TYR A 426 7.78 -30.04 2.46
N GLY A 427 6.60 -29.82 1.87
CA GLY A 427 5.58 -28.93 2.44
C GLY A 427 5.06 -29.40 3.80
N LEU A 428 4.97 -30.72 4.00
CA LEU A 428 4.50 -31.31 5.25
C LEU A 428 5.61 -31.60 6.27
N GLY A 429 6.87 -31.29 5.95
CA GLY A 429 8.01 -31.42 6.86
C GLY A 429 8.57 -32.84 6.97
N VAL A 430 8.22 -33.75 6.06
CA VAL A 430 8.74 -35.13 6.07
C VAL A 430 10.22 -35.15 5.70
N TRP A 431 10.62 -34.38 4.68
CA TRP A 431 12.02 -34.26 4.24
C TRP A 431 12.74 -33.06 4.85
N GLU A 432 14.02 -33.25 5.20
CA GLU A 432 14.81 -32.30 6.00
C GLU A 432 15.14 -30.98 5.28
N SER A 433 15.73 -31.03 4.08
CA SER A 433 16.31 -29.83 3.48
C SER A 433 16.22 -29.81 1.96
N MET A 434 15.57 -28.76 1.43
CA MET A 434 15.53 -28.47 0.00
C MET A 434 16.90 -28.12 -0.59
N SER A 435 17.91 -27.84 0.23
CA SER A 435 19.28 -27.61 -0.25
C SER A 435 19.92 -28.86 -0.82
N ASN A 436 19.61 -30.03 -0.28
CA ASN A 436 20.07 -31.30 -0.83
C ASN A 436 19.42 -31.56 -2.19
N MET A 437 18.11 -31.34 -2.32
CA MET A 437 17.41 -31.36 -3.60
C MET A 437 18.06 -30.40 -4.60
N SER A 438 18.28 -29.14 -4.22
CA SER A 438 18.91 -28.15 -5.10
C SER A 438 20.33 -28.56 -5.53
N ASP A 439 21.16 -29.06 -4.61
CA ASP A 439 22.52 -29.53 -4.94
C ASP A 439 22.51 -30.66 -5.97
N ILE A 440 21.66 -31.66 -5.72
CA ILE A 440 21.65 -32.87 -6.53
C ILE A 440 21.03 -32.59 -7.90
N LEU A 441 19.96 -31.79 -7.97
CA LEU A 441 19.35 -31.39 -9.23
C LEU A 441 20.32 -30.61 -10.12
N ASN A 442 21.02 -29.62 -9.57
CA ASN A 442 21.93 -28.75 -10.33
C ASN A 442 23.24 -29.44 -10.76
N ARG A 443 23.50 -30.67 -10.32
CA ARG A 443 24.69 -31.46 -10.70
C ARG A 443 24.41 -32.73 -11.45
N SER A 444 23.19 -33.24 -11.31
CA SER A 444 22.77 -34.42 -12.04
C SER A 444 22.54 -34.05 -13.50
N LYS A 445 23.03 -34.90 -14.39
CA LYS A 445 22.70 -34.84 -15.82
C LYS A 445 21.25 -35.25 -16.10
N LEU A 446 20.48 -35.67 -15.09
CA LEU A 446 19.14 -36.21 -15.24
C LEU A 446 18.20 -35.23 -15.99
N PHE A 447 18.07 -33.99 -15.52
CA PHE A 447 17.22 -32.96 -16.14
C PHE A 447 17.98 -32.00 -17.07
N GLU A 448 19.26 -32.27 -17.34
CA GLU A 448 20.08 -31.51 -18.29
C GLU A 448 20.24 -32.26 -19.62
N GLU A 449 20.51 -33.57 -19.55
CA GLU A 449 20.88 -34.40 -20.69
C GLU A 449 20.01 -35.66 -20.86
N ARG A 450 19.52 -36.26 -19.77
CA ARG A 450 18.87 -37.59 -19.83
C ARG A 450 17.38 -37.48 -20.16
N LEU A 451 16.63 -36.75 -19.34
CA LEU A 451 15.17 -36.60 -19.42
C LEU A 451 14.74 -35.27 -20.06
N ALA A 452 15.65 -34.32 -20.19
CA ALA A 452 15.43 -33.05 -20.85
C ALA A 452 16.59 -32.72 -21.80
N GLY A 453 16.56 -31.53 -22.42
CA GLY A 453 17.59 -31.09 -23.36
C GLY A 453 17.70 -32.05 -24.55
N PRO A 454 18.84 -32.74 -24.76
CA PRO A 454 19.00 -33.74 -25.81
C PRO A 454 18.18 -35.03 -25.59
N MET A 455 17.67 -35.27 -24.37
CA MET A 455 16.82 -36.42 -24.00
C MET A 455 17.45 -37.78 -24.32
N ASN A 456 18.70 -37.98 -23.88
CA ASN A 456 19.50 -39.16 -24.22
C ASN A 456 18.80 -40.49 -23.85
N ALA A 457 17.97 -40.52 -22.81
CA ALA A 457 17.21 -41.73 -22.46
C ALA A 457 16.22 -42.13 -23.58
N VAL A 458 15.56 -41.15 -24.21
CA VAL A 458 14.69 -41.39 -25.37
C VAL A 458 15.50 -41.79 -26.59
N ARG A 459 16.61 -41.10 -26.85
CA ARG A 459 17.47 -41.40 -28.01
C ARG A 459 18.00 -42.82 -27.98
N GLU A 460 18.42 -43.29 -26.80
CA GLU A 460 18.88 -44.66 -26.58
C GLU A 460 17.73 -45.67 -26.70
N ALA A 461 16.56 -45.37 -26.13
CA ALA A 461 15.39 -46.26 -26.19
C ALA A 461 14.81 -46.41 -27.61
N TRP A 462 14.92 -45.38 -28.44
CA TRP A 462 14.43 -45.37 -29.82
C TRP A 462 15.52 -45.65 -30.87
N ASP A 463 16.75 -45.98 -30.44
CA ASP A 463 17.92 -46.25 -31.30
C ASP A 463 18.20 -45.13 -32.33
N LEU A 464 18.17 -43.87 -31.88
CA LEU A 464 18.36 -42.70 -32.74
C LEU A 464 19.84 -42.35 -32.98
N GLY A 465 20.19 -42.08 -34.23
CA GLY A 465 21.51 -41.56 -34.61
C GLY A 465 21.78 -40.13 -34.09
N PRO A 466 23.04 -39.67 -34.07
CA PRO A 466 23.43 -38.40 -33.43
C PRO A 466 22.85 -37.12 -34.09
N ASP A 467 22.47 -37.19 -35.37
CA ASP A 467 21.93 -36.04 -36.13
C ASP A 467 20.40 -36.07 -36.26
N GLU A 468 19.73 -37.14 -35.81
CA GLU A 468 18.28 -37.24 -35.87
C GLU A 468 17.61 -36.25 -34.90
N PHE A 469 16.58 -35.55 -35.38
CA PHE A 469 15.87 -34.47 -34.66
C PHE A 469 16.74 -33.24 -34.30
N ARG A 470 17.91 -33.04 -34.92
CA ARG A 470 18.78 -31.88 -34.63
C ARG A 470 18.15 -30.51 -34.86
N GLN A 471 17.11 -30.43 -35.70
CA GLN A 471 16.35 -29.19 -36.02
C GLN A 471 14.83 -29.40 -35.89
N LYS A 472 14.41 -30.45 -35.17
CA LYS A 472 12.99 -30.79 -34.97
C LYS A 472 12.77 -31.15 -33.51
N PRO A 473 11.59 -30.88 -32.94
CA PRO A 473 11.28 -31.36 -31.59
C PRO A 473 11.29 -32.89 -31.56
N LEU A 474 12.05 -33.48 -30.63
CA LEU A 474 12.09 -34.93 -30.39
C LEU A 474 10.89 -35.41 -29.59
N TRP A 475 10.36 -34.56 -28.71
CA TRP A 475 9.31 -34.90 -27.75
C TRP A 475 8.24 -33.81 -27.69
N GLY A 476 6.99 -34.21 -27.54
CA GLY A 476 5.85 -33.31 -27.32
C GLY A 476 4.80 -33.93 -26.41
N CYS A 477 4.12 -33.09 -25.62
CA CYS A 477 3.06 -33.49 -24.70
C CYS A 477 1.71 -32.89 -25.13
N TYR A 478 0.64 -33.67 -25.09
CA TYR A 478 -0.67 -33.28 -25.62
C TYR A 478 -1.80 -33.73 -24.70
N SER A 479 -2.65 -32.80 -24.26
CA SER A 479 -3.87 -33.10 -23.51
C SER A 479 -5.01 -33.44 -24.46
N LEU A 480 -5.72 -34.54 -24.17
CA LEU A 480 -6.85 -35.06 -24.92
C LEU A 480 -8.08 -35.20 -24.01
N GLN A 481 -9.22 -34.71 -24.47
CA GLN A 481 -10.50 -34.80 -23.75
C GLN A 481 -11.26 -36.09 -24.16
N LEU A 482 -10.74 -37.24 -23.75
CA LEU A 482 -11.25 -38.58 -24.04
C LEU A 482 -11.01 -39.53 -22.86
N SER A 483 -11.73 -40.66 -22.84
CA SER A 483 -11.52 -41.69 -21.83
C SER A 483 -10.17 -42.40 -22.01
N PRO A 484 -9.50 -42.80 -20.91
CA PRO A 484 -8.22 -43.49 -20.98
C PRO A 484 -8.23 -44.75 -21.84
N GLN A 485 -9.33 -45.50 -21.84
CA GLN A 485 -9.42 -46.77 -22.57
C GLN A 485 -9.38 -46.57 -24.08
N ILE A 486 -10.04 -45.51 -24.58
CA ILE A 486 -10.05 -45.20 -26.03
C ILE A 486 -8.65 -44.75 -26.46
N VAL A 487 -8.03 -43.87 -25.68
CA VAL A 487 -6.69 -43.33 -26.01
C VAL A 487 -5.63 -44.43 -25.92
N GLN A 488 -5.69 -45.28 -24.90
CA GLN A 488 -4.75 -46.40 -24.72
C GLN A 488 -4.74 -47.34 -25.93
N GLN A 489 -5.90 -47.65 -26.51
CA GLN A 489 -5.99 -48.52 -27.69
C GLN A 489 -5.27 -47.95 -28.91
N GLU A 490 -5.38 -46.64 -29.16
CA GLU A 490 -4.69 -46.01 -30.28
C GLU A 490 -3.19 -45.85 -30.00
N VAL A 491 -2.82 -45.49 -28.78
CA VAL A 491 -1.42 -45.36 -28.36
C VAL A 491 -0.66 -46.68 -28.47
N GLU A 492 -1.28 -47.82 -28.15
CA GLU A 492 -0.66 -49.15 -28.28
C GLU A 492 -0.33 -49.53 -29.73
N ASN A 493 -0.99 -48.91 -30.71
CA ASN A 493 -0.79 -49.17 -32.14
C ASN A 493 0.22 -48.22 -32.80
N GLU A 494 0.67 -47.18 -32.10
CA GLU A 494 1.62 -46.19 -32.64
C GLU A 494 2.93 -46.24 -31.86
N ALA A 495 4.04 -46.44 -32.58
CA ALA A 495 5.36 -46.45 -31.97
C ALA A 495 5.71 -45.05 -31.44
N HIS A 496 6.49 -45.01 -30.36
CA HIS A 496 7.02 -43.76 -29.77
C HIS A 496 5.95 -42.80 -29.24
N VAL A 497 4.74 -43.29 -28.95
CA VAL A 497 3.70 -42.55 -28.24
C VAL A 497 3.37 -43.29 -26.94
N TYR A 498 3.15 -42.53 -25.87
CA TYR A 498 2.86 -43.07 -24.53
C TYR A 498 1.69 -42.32 -23.91
N LEU A 499 0.78 -43.07 -23.25
CA LEU A 499 -0.20 -42.50 -22.33
C LEU A 499 0.49 -42.26 -21.00
N ILE A 500 0.78 -41.00 -20.69
CA ILE A 500 1.62 -40.65 -19.54
C ILE A 500 0.82 -40.25 -18.30
N LEU A 501 -0.36 -39.67 -18.47
CA LEU A 501 -1.17 -39.15 -17.36
C LEU A 501 -2.66 -39.39 -17.61
N ILE A 502 -3.39 -39.77 -16.56
CA ILE A 502 -4.85 -39.81 -16.52
C ILE A 502 -5.30 -38.82 -15.45
N ASN A 503 -5.78 -37.66 -15.90
CA ASN A 503 -6.10 -36.53 -15.02
C ASN A 503 -7.53 -36.65 -14.48
N THR A 504 -8.46 -37.05 -15.35
CA THR A 504 -9.88 -37.27 -15.03
C THR A 504 -10.41 -38.45 -15.86
N PRO A 505 -11.65 -38.93 -15.62
CA PRO A 505 -12.26 -39.96 -16.44
C PRO A 505 -12.40 -39.60 -17.93
N GLU A 506 -12.31 -38.32 -18.27
CA GLU A 506 -12.48 -37.78 -19.63
C GLU A 506 -11.29 -36.92 -20.09
N GLU A 507 -10.17 -36.92 -19.35
CA GLU A 507 -8.99 -36.13 -19.71
C GLU A 507 -7.71 -36.92 -19.44
N VAL A 508 -6.90 -37.05 -20.48
CA VAL A 508 -5.61 -37.72 -20.44
C VAL A 508 -4.52 -36.91 -21.13
N VAL A 509 -3.26 -37.29 -20.89
CA VAL A 509 -2.10 -36.72 -21.59
C VAL A 509 -1.33 -37.83 -22.27
N ILE A 510 -1.10 -37.65 -23.57
CA ILE A 510 -0.14 -38.45 -24.33
C ILE A 510 1.15 -37.66 -24.53
N ALA A 511 2.27 -38.36 -24.61
CA ALA A 511 3.54 -37.76 -24.96
C ALA A 511 4.40 -38.72 -25.79
N GLY A 512 5.29 -38.16 -26.60
CA GLY A 512 6.07 -38.95 -27.55
C GLY A 512 6.63 -38.15 -28.70
N GLU A 513 6.96 -38.84 -29.79
CA GLU A 513 7.41 -38.20 -31.03
C GLU A 513 6.28 -37.31 -31.59
N PRO A 514 6.49 -36.00 -31.83
CA PRO A 514 5.41 -35.08 -32.23
C PRO A 514 4.61 -35.55 -33.45
N THR A 515 5.26 -36.09 -34.49
CA THR A 515 4.53 -36.56 -35.69
C THR A 515 3.72 -37.82 -35.45
N ALA A 516 4.16 -38.68 -34.52
CA ALA A 516 3.45 -39.89 -34.12
C ALA A 516 2.24 -39.53 -33.24
N CYS A 517 2.42 -38.62 -32.28
CA CYS A 517 1.32 -38.06 -31.51
C CYS A 517 0.26 -37.43 -32.43
N GLU A 518 0.66 -36.65 -33.44
CA GLU A 518 -0.27 -36.07 -34.41
C GLU A 518 -1.10 -37.12 -35.16
N ARG A 519 -0.53 -38.29 -35.51
CA ARG A 519 -1.29 -39.39 -36.15
C ARG A 519 -2.35 -39.96 -35.22
N VAL A 520 -1.99 -40.25 -33.97
CA VAL A 520 -2.94 -40.71 -32.93
C VAL A 520 -4.05 -39.69 -32.74
N ILE A 521 -3.69 -38.40 -32.65
CA ILE A 521 -4.63 -37.29 -32.50
C ILE A 521 -5.61 -37.22 -33.69
N GLN A 522 -5.11 -37.34 -34.92
CA GLN A 522 -5.94 -37.31 -36.13
C GLN A 522 -6.91 -38.49 -36.18
N GLN A 523 -6.47 -39.68 -35.78
CA GLN A 523 -7.33 -40.87 -35.70
C GLN A 523 -8.45 -40.69 -34.66
N LEU A 524 -8.14 -40.08 -33.52
CA LEU A 524 -9.09 -39.83 -32.44
C LEU A 524 -10.09 -38.69 -32.78
N GLY A 525 -9.77 -37.81 -33.73
CA GLY A 525 -10.70 -36.80 -34.27
C GLY A 525 -11.17 -35.76 -33.25
N ARG A 526 -10.36 -35.45 -32.22
CA ARG A 526 -10.72 -34.51 -31.14
C ARG A 526 -9.83 -33.27 -31.09
N PRO A 527 -10.32 -32.17 -30.49
CA PRO A 527 -9.49 -31.00 -30.19
C PRO A 527 -8.34 -31.37 -29.26
N VAL A 528 -7.17 -30.78 -29.50
CA VAL A 528 -5.96 -31.02 -28.73
C VAL A 528 -5.39 -29.73 -28.20
N HIS A 529 -4.85 -29.81 -26.99
CA HIS A 529 -4.10 -28.73 -26.37
C HIS A 529 -2.66 -29.19 -26.12
N PRO A 530 -1.66 -28.64 -26.82
CA PRO A 530 -0.27 -28.93 -26.51
C PRO A 530 0.05 -28.42 -25.11
N ILE A 531 0.76 -29.23 -24.35
CA ILE A 531 1.26 -28.88 -23.02
C ILE A 531 2.72 -28.44 -23.22
N PRO A 532 3.12 -27.24 -22.75
CA PRO A 532 4.45 -26.71 -23.02
C PRO A 532 5.57 -27.41 -22.21
N VAL A 533 5.32 -28.58 -21.63
CA VAL A 533 6.33 -29.35 -20.88
C VAL A 533 7.14 -30.19 -21.84
N THR A 534 8.47 -30.08 -21.75
CA THR A 534 9.41 -30.75 -22.63
C THR A 534 10.08 -31.97 -22.00
N ASP A 535 9.92 -32.20 -20.70
CA ASP A 535 10.58 -33.30 -19.99
C ASP A 535 9.93 -34.65 -20.27
N VAL A 536 10.79 -35.67 -20.34
CA VAL A 536 10.40 -37.06 -20.57
C VAL A 536 10.13 -37.72 -19.23
N VAL A 537 8.85 -37.93 -18.92
CA VAL A 537 8.38 -38.56 -17.68
C VAL A 537 7.21 -39.50 -17.96
N HIS A 538 7.00 -40.45 -17.05
CA HIS A 538 5.87 -41.39 -16.99
C HIS A 538 5.78 -42.38 -18.16
N CYS A 539 6.92 -42.73 -18.76
CA CYS A 539 6.99 -43.62 -19.92
C CYS A 539 8.17 -44.60 -19.83
N GLU A 540 8.16 -45.61 -20.72
CA GLU A 540 9.15 -46.70 -20.72
C GLU A 540 10.61 -46.22 -20.79
N PRO A 541 11.01 -45.25 -21.65
CA PRO A 541 12.39 -44.79 -21.73
C PRO A 541 12.97 -44.28 -20.40
N VAL A 542 12.12 -43.79 -19.50
CA VAL A 542 12.57 -43.21 -18.22
C VAL A 542 13.03 -44.29 -17.23
N LYS A 543 12.60 -45.55 -17.42
CA LYS A 543 12.97 -46.66 -16.53
C LYS A 543 14.47 -46.94 -16.50
N THR A 544 15.22 -46.59 -17.55
CA THR A 544 16.69 -46.70 -17.56
C THR A 544 17.35 -45.78 -16.55
N GLU A 545 16.69 -44.67 -16.21
CA GLU A 545 17.19 -43.65 -15.27
C GLU A 545 16.76 -43.92 -13.82
N TYR A 546 16.12 -45.05 -13.54
CA TYR A 546 15.52 -45.36 -12.23
C TYR A 546 16.48 -45.13 -11.04
N GLU A 547 17.71 -45.66 -11.11
CA GLU A 547 18.67 -45.52 -10.01
C GLU A 547 19.13 -44.06 -9.83
N GLU A 548 19.24 -43.30 -10.92
CA GLU A 548 19.61 -41.89 -10.85
C GLU A 548 18.46 -41.04 -10.31
N ILE A 549 17.21 -41.27 -10.75
CA ILE A 549 16.02 -40.60 -10.21
C ILE A 549 15.89 -40.87 -8.71
N LYS A 550 16.07 -42.14 -8.31
CA LYS A 550 16.06 -42.54 -6.91
C LYS A 550 17.14 -41.82 -6.12
N ARG A 551 18.37 -41.75 -6.64
CA ARG A 551 19.48 -41.02 -6.02
C ARG A 551 19.16 -39.52 -5.87
N VAL A 552 18.57 -38.91 -6.90
CA VAL A 552 18.18 -37.49 -6.93
C VAL A 552 17.10 -37.18 -5.88
N HIS A 553 16.15 -38.09 -5.69
CA HIS A 553 15.01 -37.92 -4.78
C HIS A 553 15.14 -38.73 -3.48
N THR A 554 16.38 -39.00 -3.04
CA THR A 554 16.64 -39.57 -1.72
C THR A 554 16.99 -38.45 -0.76
N ASP A 555 16.12 -38.23 0.23
CA ASP A 555 16.38 -37.29 1.32
C ASP A 555 16.12 -37.94 2.70
N LYS A 556 16.64 -37.31 3.74
CA LYS A 556 16.47 -37.74 5.13
C LYS A 556 15.05 -37.41 5.59
N VAL A 557 14.41 -38.41 6.19
CA VAL A 557 13.11 -38.24 6.85
C VAL A 557 13.33 -37.72 8.28
N VAL A 558 12.70 -36.59 8.63
CA VAL A 558 12.87 -35.91 9.94
C VAL A 558 11.61 -35.89 10.80
N GLU A 559 10.45 -35.65 10.20
CA GLU A 559 9.16 -35.65 10.90
C GLU A 559 8.24 -36.69 10.25
N CYS A 560 7.50 -37.44 11.07
CA CYS A 560 6.44 -38.32 10.61
C CYS A 560 5.13 -37.80 11.19
N PRO A 561 4.50 -36.79 10.56
CA PRO A 561 3.24 -36.26 11.04
C PRO A 561 2.14 -37.33 10.93
N ASP A 562 1.12 -37.24 11.78
CA ASP A 562 -0.04 -38.14 11.80
C ASP A 562 -0.97 -37.80 10.62
N ILE A 563 -0.53 -38.14 9.41
CA ILE A 563 -1.19 -37.86 8.13
C ILE A 563 -1.06 -39.12 7.26
N ASP A 564 -2.13 -39.51 6.57
CA ASP A 564 -2.11 -40.60 5.60
C ASP A 564 -1.52 -40.09 4.26
N PHE A 565 -0.28 -40.48 3.93
CA PHE A 565 0.39 -40.10 2.68
C PHE A 565 0.15 -41.13 1.58
N TYR A 566 -0.65 -40.81 0.57
CA TYR A 566 -0.91 -41.72 -0.55
C TYR A 566 0.07 -41.49 -1.69
N SER A 567 0.42 -42.58 -2.37
CA SER A 567 1.25 -42.52 -3.57
C SER A 567 0.53 -43.10 -4.79
N ALA A 568 0.79 -42.52 -5.96
CA ALA A 568 0.21 -42.96 -7.22
C ALA A 568 0.78 -44.32 -7.72
N ILE A 569 1.70 -44.93 -6.96
CA ILE A 569 2.27 -46.22 -7.34
C ILE A 569 1.25 -47.36 -7.24
N ASP A 570 0.73 -47.56 -6.04
CA ASP A 570 -0.19 -48.64 -5.67
C ASP A 570 -1.51 -48.11 -5.10
N TYR A 571 -1.65 -46.79 -4.98
CA TYR A 571 -2.81 -46.10 -4.42
C TYR A 571 -3.03 -46.47 -2.96
N GLU A 572 -1.97 -46.75 -2.21
CA GLU A 572 -2.05 -47.03 -0.78
C GLU A 572 -1.21 -46.03 0.03
N VAL A 573 -1.40 -46.06 1.36
CA VAL A 573 -0.64 -45.23 2.29
C VAL A 573 0.82 -45.68 2.30
N SER A 574 1.71 -44.76 1.99
CA SER A 574 3.15 -44.96 1.92
C SER A 574 3.78 -44.97 3.31
N LYS A 575 4.74 -45.87 3.50
CA LYS A 575 5.60 -45.85 4.68
C LYS A 575 6.60 -44.69 4.59
N LEU A 576 6.64 -43.85 5.62
CA LEU A 576 7.53 -42.69 5.71
C LEU A 576 8.96 -43.08 6.10
N ASP A 577 9.66 -43.75 5.18
CA ASP A 577 11.11 -43.93 5.27
C ASP A 577 11.80 -43.55 3.96
N SER A 578 13.03 -43.04 4.07
CA SER A 578 13.79 -42.48 2.95
C SER A 578 13.89 -43.43 1.75
N LYS A 579 14.07 -44.73 1.97
CA LYS A 579 14.22 -45.72 0.89
C LYS A 579 12.91 -45.96 0.16
N THR A 580 11.81 -46.09 0.90
CA THR A 580 10.47 -46.28 0.35
C THR A 580 10.05 -45.06 -0.44
N LEU A 581 10.16 -43.86 0.13
CA LEU A 581 9.78 -42.61 -0.55
C LEU A 581 10.58 -42.38 -1.85
N ALA A 582 11.90 -42.57 -1.82
CA ALA A 582 12.72 -42.45 -3.02
C ALA A 582 12.36 -43.51 -4.09
N HIS A 583 12.03 -44.73 -3.67
CA HIS A 583 11.55 -45.79 -4.58
C HIS A 583 10.22 -45.40 -5.22
N ASN A 584 9.27 -44.86 -4.45
CA ASN A 584 7.96 -44.46 -4.93
C ASN A 584 8.07 -43.39 -6.02
N VAL A 585 8.83 -42.33 -5.73
CA VAL A 585 9.10 -41.24 -6.68
C VAL A 585 9.78 -41.79 -7.94
N ALA A 586 10.86 -42.55 -7.82
CA ALA A 586 11.57 -43.11 -8.97
C ALA A 586 10.68 -44.03 -9.84
N THR A 587 9.78 -44.78 -9.21
CA THR A 587 8.84 -45.66 -9.91
C THR A 587 7.77 -44.87 -10.67
N ILE A 588 7.26 -43.78 -10.07
CA ILE A 588 6.27 -42.90 -10.69
C ILE A 588 6.82 -42.27 -11.98
N TYR A 589 8.09 -41.89 -12.02
CA TYR A 589 8.72 -41.34 -13.23
C TYR A 589 8.73 -42.30 -14.42
N GLY A 590 8.70 -43.63 -14.21
CA GLY A 590 8.77 -44.63 -15.28
C GLY A 590 7.41 -45.19 -15.72
N LYS A 591 6.30 -44.64 -15.22
CA LYS A 591 4.97 -45.21 -15.47
C LYS A 591 3.86 -44.17 -15.56
N THR A 592 2.78 -44.54 -16.24
CA THR A 592 1.54 -43.75 -16.31
C THR A 592 1.01 -43.43 -14.91
N VAL A 593 0.70 -42.17 -14.65
CA VAL A 593 0.09 -41.72 -13.39
C VAL A 593 -1.41 -41.61 -13.57
N ASP A 594 -2.16 -42.41 -12.82
CA ASP A 594 -3.62 -42.33 -12.76
C ASP A 594 -4.08 -41.52 -11.55
N TYR A 595 -4.16 -40.22 -11.74
CA TYR A 595 -4.56 -39.29 -10.70
C TYR A 595 -6.05 -39.41 -10.38
N SER A 596 -6.88 -39.71 -11.38
CA SER A 596 -8.31 -39.96 -11.20
C SER A 596 -8.56 -41.12 -10.23
N ARG A 597 -7.82 -42.23 -10.39
CA ARG A 597 -7.88 -43.37 -9.47
C ARG A 597 -7.37 -43.03 -8.06
N LEU A 598 -6.33 -42.21 -7.95
CA LEU A 598 -5.83 -41.74 -6.66
C LEU A 598 -6.90 -40.92 -5.92
N ILE A 599 -7.60 -40.02 -6.62
CA ILE A 599 -8.73 -39.24 -6.08
C ILE A 599 -9.85 -40.17 -5.59
N GLU A 600 -10.22 -41.18 -6.38
CA GLU A 600 -11.25 -42.15 -6.00
C GLU A 600 -10.90 -42.91 -4.72
N LYS A 601 -9.63 -43.30 -4.58
CA LYS A 601 -9.14 -43.98 -3.38
C LYS A 601 -9.25 -43.09 -2.14
N VAL A 602 -8.66 -41.89 -2.18
CA VAL A 602 -8.69 -40.99 -1.02
C VAL A 602 -10.11 -40.57 -0.65
N TYR A 603 -11.01 -40.44 -1.65
CA TYR A 603 -12.43 -40.20 -1.40
C TYR A 603 -13.11 -41.39 -0.70
N ALA A 604 -12.79 -42.62 -1.11
CA ALA A 604 -13.26 -43.84 -0.46
C ALA A 604 -12.76 -43.95 0.99
N ASP A 605 -11.55 -43.45 1.27
CA ASP A 605 -10.95 -43.41 2.61
C ASP A 605 -11.42 -42.23 3.48
N GLY A 606 -12.42 -41.48 3.01
CA GLY A 606 -13.17 -40.49 3.79
C GLY A 606 -12.84 -39.03 3.50
N ALA A 607 -11.98 -38.72 2.54
CA ALA A 607 -11.72 -37.34 2.13
C ALA A 607 -13.00 -36.69 1.58
N ARG A 608 -13.36 -35.50 2.09
CA ARG A 608 -14.47 -34.69 1.56
C ARG A 608 -14.06 -33.25 1.26
N ILE A 609 -12.99 -32.76 1.84
CA ILE A 609 -12.47 -31.41 1.60
C ILE A 609 -11.08 -31.55 1.00
N PHE A 610 -10.89 -31.02 -0.20
CA PHE A 610 -9.66 -31.09 -0.95
C PHE A 610 -9.07 -29.69 -1.13
N VAL A 611 -7.82 -29.52 -0.73
CA VAL A 611 -7.12 -28.23 -0.79
C VAL A 611 -5.89 -28.37 -1.68
N ASP A 612 -5.96 -27.75 -2.85
CA ASP A 612 -4.85 -27.66 -3.81
C ASP A 612 -3.86 -26.58 -3.37
N LEU A 613 -2.66 -27.00 -2.96
CA LEU A 613 -1.59 -26.14 -2.46
C LEU A 613 -0.63 -25.67 -3.56
N GLY A 614 -0.98 -25.93 -4.82
CA GLY A 614 -0.27 -25.43 -5.97
C GLY A 614 -0.36 -23.92 -6.18
N PRO A 615 0.51 -23.36 -7.04
CA PRO A 615 0.36 -21.98 -7.53
C PRO A 615 -0.82 -21.81 -8.52
N ARG A 616 -1.54 -22.90 -8.87
CA ARG A 616 -2.64 -22.90 -9.85
C ARG A 616 -3.86 -23.65 -9.31
N THR A 617 -4.91 -23.70 -10.11
CA THR A 617 -6.19 -24.38 -9.81
C THR A 617 -6.32 -25.76 -10.48
N THR A 618 -5.19 -26.40 -10.80
CA THR A 618 -5.18 -27.56 -11.69
C THR A 618 -5.75 -28.80 -10.99
N CYS A 619 -5.23 -29.16 -9.81
CA CYS A 619 -5.67 -30.36 -9.11
C CYS A 619 -7.10 -30.20 -8.61
N SER A 620 -7.47 -29.00 -8.13
CA SER A 620 -8.84 -28.76 -7.65
C SER A 620 -9.89 -28.94 -8.75
N LYS A 621 -9.61 -28.50 -9.99
CA LYS A 621 -10.49 -28.75 -11.15
C LYS A 621 -10.61 -30.23 -11.50
N TRP A 622 -9.50 -30.96 -11.52
CA TRP A 622 -9.52 -32.39 -11.82
C TRP A 622 -10.24 -33.22 -10.76
N ILE A 623 -10.11 -32.85 -9.48
CA ILE A 623 -10.86 -33.45 -8.37
C ILE A 623 -12.36 -33.20 -8.57
N SER A 624 -12.77 -31.95 -8.83
CA SER A 624 -14.18 -31.64 -9.08
C SER A 624 -14.75 -32.39 -10.26
N LYS A 625 -13.98 -32.52 -11.35
CA LYS A 625 -14.41 -33.26 -12.54
C LYS A 625 -14.49 -34.77 -12.29
N THR A 626 -13.58 -35.34 -11.50
CA THR A 626 -13.57 -36.76 -11.16
C THR A 626 -14.75 -37.11 -10.23
N LEU A 627 -14.94 -36.31 -9.17
CA LEU A 627 -15.97 -36.56 -8.17
C LEU A 627 -17.38 -36.16 -8.65
N ASP A 628 -17.47 -35.24 -9.61
CA ASP A 628 -18.71 -34.74 -10.23
C ASP A 628 -19.74 -34.31 -9.16
N LYS A 629 -20.93 -34.89 -9.13
CA LYS A 629 -22.01 -34.50 -8.21
C LYS A 629 -21.89 -35.10 -6.82
N ARG A 630 -20.87 -35.92 -6.54
CA ARG A 630 -20.70 -36.51 -5.20
C ARG A 630 -20.38 -35.42 -4.18
N PRO A 631 -20.84 -35.53 -2.92
CA PRO A 631 -20.55 -34.51 -1.91
C PRO A 631 -19.04 -34.36 -1.67
N HIS A 632 -18.49 -33.21 -2.02
CA HIS A 632 -17.10 -32.81 -1.77
C HIS A 632 -16.94 -31.29 -1.89
N LEU A 633 -15.93 -30.73 -1.23
CA LEU A 633 -15.41 -29.39 -1.46
C LEU A 633 -14.03 -29.54 -2.11
N SER A 634 -13.78 -28.86 -3.23
CA SER A 634 -12.47 -28.82 -3.88
C SER A 634 -12.08 -27.37 -4.15
N ILE A 635 -11.02 -26.91 -3.49
CA ILE A 635 -10.57 -25.52 -3.55
C ILE A 635 -9.08 -25.45 -3.84
N SER A 636 -8.63 -24.29 -4.29
CA SER A 636 -7.22 -23.97 -4.46
C SER A 636 -6.90 -22.68 -3.74
N VAL A 637 -5.69 -22.60 -3.19
CA VAL A 637 -5.19 -21.42 -2.47
C VAL A 637 -4.57 -20.38 -3.39
N ASN A 638 -4.45 -20.68 -4.70
CA ASN A 638 -3.83 -19.77 -5.65
C ASN A 638 -4.40 -19.92 -7.08
N ARG A 639 -4.31 -18.85 -7.87
CA ARG A 639 -4.73 -18.82 -9.27
C ARG A 639 -3.87 -17.83 -10.04
N LYS A 640 -3.31 -18.28 -11.16
CA LYS A 640 -2.59 -17.41 -12.09
C LYS A 640 -3.44 -16.19 -12.47
N GLY A 641 -2.87 -15.00 -12.31
CA GLY A 641 -3.49 -13.72 -12.64
C GLY A 641 -4.49 -13.21 -11.60
N THR A 642 -4.57 -13.85 -10.43
CA THR A 642 -5.34 -13.35 -9.28
C THR A 642 -4.39 -13.08 -8.13
N ASP A 643 -4.72 -12.09 -7.32
CA ASP A 643 -3.97 -11.80 -6.12
C ASP A 643 -4.03 -12.97 -5.10
N ASN A 644 -2.90 -13.22 -4.41
CA ASN A 644 -2.79 -14.30 -3.43
C ASN A 644 -3.72 -14.09 -2.22
N ARG A 645 -3.89 -12.86 -1.73
CA ARG A 645 -4.76 -12.58 -0.58
C ARG A 645 -6.23 -12.75 -0.95
N GLU A 646 -6.66 -12.29 -2.12
CA GLU A 646 -8.01 -12.57 -2.62
C GLU A 646 -8.27 -14.09 -2.71
N MET A 647 -7.33 -14.86 -3.26
CA MET A 647 -7.45 -16.33 -3.36
C MET A 647 -7.47 -17.03 -2.00
N ILE A 648 -6.64 -16.62 -1.05
CA ILE A 648 -6.64 -17.20 0.30
C ILE A 648 -7.94 -16.87 1.03
N LEU A 649 -8.46 -15.64 0.92
CA LEU A 649 -9.75 -15.28 1.52
C LEU A 649 -10.90 -16.10 0.90
N GLN A 650 -10.87 -16.35 -0.41
CA GLN A 650 -11.81 -17.25 -1.10
C GLN A 650 -11.73 -18.71 -0.63
N ALA A 651 -10.51 -19.21 -0.41
CA ALA A 651 -10.31 -20.55 0.14
C ALA A 651 -10.86 -20.63 1.58
N LEU A 652 -10.54 -19.64 2.41
CA LEU A 652 -11.01 -19.56 3.80
C LEU A 652 -12.53 -19.42 3.89
N SER A 653 -13.18 -18.62 3.03
CA SER A 653 -14.65 -18.49 3.07
C SER A 653 -15.37 -19.81 2.86
N SER A 654 -14.85 -20.63 1.93
CA SER A 654 -15.34 -21.97 1.65
C SER A 654 -15.09 -22.90 2.84
N LEU A 655 -13.86 -22.93 3.36
CA LEU A 655 -13.48 -23.77 4.53
C LEU A 655 -14.33 -23.44 5.76
N ILE A 656 -14.47 -22.16 6.11
CA ILE A 656 -15.26 -21.69 7.24
C ILE A 656 -16.74 -22.07 7.09
N SER A 657 -17.29 -21.93 5.88
CA SER A 657 -18.70 -22.28 5.62
C SER A 657 -18.94 -23.79 5.74
N HIS A 658 -17.98 -24.61 5.30
CA HIS A 658 -17.97 -26.05 5.54
C HIS A 658 -17.60 -26.42 6.99
N ARG A 659 -17.41 -25.44 7.87
CA ARG A 659 -17.09 -25.56 9.30
C ARG A 659 -15.75 -26.23 9.59
N VAL A 660 -14.81 -26.14 8.65
CA VAL A 660 -13.42 -26.58 8.86
C VAL A 660 -12.77 -25.69 9.93
N PRO A 661 -12.15 -26.25 10.97
CA PRO A 661 -11.43 -25.47 11.97
C PRO A 661 -10.27 -24.71 11.32
N VAL A 662 -10.31 -23.38 11.40
CA VAL A 662 -9.23 -22.49 10.93
C VAL A 662 -8.99 -21.39 11.95
N LYS A 663 -7.73 -20.99 12.08
CA LYS A 663 -7.25 -19.87 12.90
C LYS A 663 -7.32 -18.59 12.08
N LEU A 664 -8.05 -17.59 12.55
CA LEU A 664 -8.27 -16.34 11.80
C LEU A 664 -7.60 -15.13 12.43
N GLU A 665 -6.84 -15.32 13.50
CA GLU A 665 -6.15 -14.26 14.24
C GLU A 665 -5.23 -13.43 13.33
N ALA A 666 -4.62 -14.07 12.33
CA ALA A 666 -3.76 -13.41 11.35
C ALA A 666 -4.52 -12.41 10.45
N LEU A 667 -5.83 -12.62 10.21
CA LEU A 667 -6.68 -11.68 9.44
C LEU A 667 -7.25 -10.55 10.29
N PHE A 668 -7.38 -10.80 11.59
CA PHE A 668 -8.04 -9.91 12.55
C PHE A 668 -7.07 -9.55 13.67
N PRO A 669 -5.99 -8.80 13.34
CA PRO A 669 -5.07 -8.35 14.36
C PRO A 669 -5.82 -7.56 15.44
N SER A 670 -5.45 -7.76 16.70
CA SER A 670 -5.98 -6.95 17.80
C SER A 670 -5.79 -5.48 17.44
N GLN A 671 -6.89 -4.74 17.28
CA GLN A 671 -6.78 -3.29 17.09
C GLN A 671 -5.99 -2.75 18.29
N PRO A 672 -4.88 -2.03 18.08
CA PRO A 672 -4.20 -1.38 19.18
C PRO A 672 -5.25 -0.57 19.91
N VAL A 673 -5.37 -0.74 21.23
CA VAL A 673 -6.20 0.13 22.06
C VAL A 673 -5.82 1.53 21.66
N GLN A 674 -6.78 2.27 21.08
CA GLN A 674 -6.53 3.61 20.61
C GLN A 674 -6.15 4.41 21.85
N ALA A 675 -4.84 4.57 22.07
CA ALA A 675 -4.35 5.39 23.15
C ALA A 675 -5.05 6.74 23.00
N GLU A 676 -5.54 7.30 24.12
CA GLU A 676 -6.02 8.67 24.12
C GLU A 676 -5.01 9.52 23.34
N LYS A 677 -5.47 10.21 22.29
CA LYS A 677 -4.59 10.98 21.42
C LYS A 677 -3.89 12.04 22.26
N GLN A 678 -2.67 11.75 22.69
CA GLN A 678 -1.79 12.72 23.33
C GLN A 678 -1.03 13.45 22.23
N LEU A 679 -1.10 14.79 22.24
CA LEU A 679 -0.44 15.69 21.28
C LEU A 679 1.09 15.54 21.25
N MET A 680 1.69 14.97 22.29
CA MET A 680 3.12 14.70 22.40
C MET A 680 3.33 13.22 22.66
N GLN A 681 3.78 12.49 21.64
CA GLN A 681 4.38 11.18 21.84
C GLN A 681 5.86 11.40 22.19
N THR A 682 6.25 11.01 23.40
CA THR A 682 7.68 10.92 23.72
C THR A 682 8.21 9.63 23.11
N ILE A 683 8.79 9.73 21.91
CA ILE A 683 9.55 8.63 21.31
C ILE A 683 10.91 8.61 22.01
N LYS A 684 11.14 7.62 22.87
CA LYS A 684 12.49 7.34 23.38
C LYS A 684 13.22 6.55 22.31
N LEU A 685 14.32 7.12 21.82
CA LEU A 685 15.19 6.48 20.86
C LEU A 685 16.21 5.65 21.65
N GLY A 686 16.23 4.33 21.42
CA GLY A 686 17.33 3.47 21.85
C GLY A 686 18.57 3.67 20.96
N GLY A 687 19.75 3.43 21.52
CA GLY A 687 21.04 3.59 20.84
C GLY A 687 21.54 5.04 20.77
N THR A 688 22.67 5.24 20.09
CA THR A 688 23.26 6.56 19.88
C THR A 688 22.26 7.45 19.14
N PRO A 689 21.87 8.63 19.67
CA PRO A 689 20.90 9.50 19.02
C PRO A 689 21.29 9.76 17.56
N VAL A 690 20.32 9.66 16.63
CA VAL A 690 20.54 9.93 15.19
C VAL A 690 21.29 11.25 15.00
N GLN A 691 20.97 12.26 15.82
CA GLN A 691 21.67 13.54 15.84
C GLN A 691 23.20 13.40 16.01
N GLN A 692 23.70 12.53 16.89
CA GLN A 692 25.13 12.33 17.08
C GLN A 692 25.81 11.65 15.88
N VAL A 693 25.11 10.76 15.18
CA VAL A 693 25.59 10.16 13.93
C VAL A 693 25.69 11.23 12.83
N PHE A 694 24.65 12.08 12.73
CA PHE A 694 24.65 13.24 11.82
C PHE A 694 25.74 14.26 12.17
N GLU A 695 25.96 14.54 13.47
CA GLU A 695 27.02 15.44 13.96
C GLU A 695 28.41 14.89 13.65
N LYS A 696 28.66 13.58 13.85
CA LYS A 696 29.92 12.92 13.46
C LYS A 696 30.17 13.02 11.95
N GLY A 697 29.14 12.83 11.12
CA GLY A 697 29.22 13.00 9.66
C GLY A 697 29.49 14.45 9.25
N ALA A 698 28.78 15.42 9.84
CA ALA A 698 28.97 16.85 9.60
C ALA A 698 30.36 17.34 10.05
N ASP A 699 30.85 16.88 11.20
CA ASP A 699 32.16 17.24 11.72
C ASP A 699 33.30 16.85 10.77
N LYS A 700 33.17 15.75 10.03
CA LYS A 700 34.15 15.35 9.00
C LYS A 700 34.15 16.32 7.82
N LEU A 701 32.97 16.77 7.37
CA LEU A 701 32.83 17.80 6.33
C LEU A 701 33.54 19.10 6.72
N PHE A 702 33.39 19.54 7.98
CA PHE A 702 33.97 20.78 8.49
C PHE A 702 35.43 20.65 8.97
N LYS A 703 35.96 19.44 9.16
CA LYS A 703 37.39 19.21 9.45
C LYS A 703 38.29 19.32 8.21
N GLY A 704 37.75 19.10 7.00
CA GLY A 704 38.44 19.31 5.72
C GLY A 704 38.69 20.79 5.36
N THR A 705 38.04 21.72 6.05
CA THR A 705 38.13 23.18 5.82
C THR A 705 39.04 23.92 6.83
N LYS A 706 39.98 23.20 7.48
CA LYS A 706 40.95 23.78 8.43
C LYS A 706 42.00 24.73 7.82
N ALA A 707 41.93 25.07 6.53
CA ALA A 707 42.82 26.06 5.91
C ALA A 707 42.28 27.52 5.93
N LEU A 708 41.05 27.78 6.39
CA LEU A 708 40.45 29.13 6.33
C LEU A 708 40.02 29.72 7.68
N ARG A 709 40.40 29.09 8.81
CA ARG A 709 40.20 29.65 10.15
C ARG A 709 41.51 30.20 10.75
N HIS A 710 42.21 31.09 10.05
CA HIS A 710 43.16 32.02 10.68
C HIS A 710 43.49 33.19 9.76
N GLN A 711 42.61 34.20 9.75
CA GLN A 711 42.98 35.61 9.81
C GLN A 711 41.72 36.42 10.12
N GLY A 712 41.62 36.90 11.36
CA GLY A 712 40.73 37.99 11.69
C GLY A 712 41.24 39.27 11.03
N THR A 713 40.28 40.15 10.75
CA THR A 713 40.38 41.57 10.31
C THR A 713 40.75 41.88 8.85
N GLU A 714 39.78 42.57 8.22
CA GLU A 714 39.81 43.42 7.01
C GLU A 714 40.04 42.77 5.64
N PHE A 715 38.93 42.47 4.93
CA PHE A 715 38.90 42.54 3.46
C PHE A 715 38.13 43.78 3.02
N GLN A 716 38.89 44.73 2.49
CA GLN A 716 38.44 45.97 1.88
C GLN A 716 37.49 45.71 0.70
N SER A 717 36.53 46.64 0.56
CA SER A 717 35.65 46.81 -0.57
C SER A 717 36.38 46.81 -1.92
N PHE A 718 36.06 45.88 -2.80
CA PHE A 718 36.24 46.06 -4.24
C PHE A 718 34.95 46.63 -4.84
N LYS A 719 34.97 47.92 -5.15
CA LYS A 719 34.03 48.54 -6.09
C LYS A 719 34.53 48.27 -7.50
N VAL A 720 33.67 47.71 -8.36
CA VAL A 720 33.79 47.86 -9.82
C VAL A 720 32.43 48.29 -10.35
N SER A 721 32.18 49.58 -10.24
CA SER A 721 31.34 50.32 -11.18
C SER A 721 32.28 50.85 -12.27
N GLU A 722 32.30 50.22 -13.44
CA GLU A 722 32.62 50.78 -14.76
C GLU A 722 32.91 49.66 -15.75
N PHE A 723 31.88 49.24 -16.50
CA PHE A 723 32.04 48.92 -17.92
C PHE A 723 30.73 49.31 -18.62
N GLN A 724 30.74 50.52 -19.16
CA GLN A 724 29.78 50.96 -20.17
C GLN A 724 30.28 50.58 -21.57
N SER A 725 29.30 50.39 -22.46
CA SER A 725 29.33 50.52 -23.93
C SER A 725 29.63 49.27 -24.76
N GLY A 726 28.78 49.04 -25.77
CA GLY A 726 29.08 48.16 -26.90
C GLY A 726 27.87 47.52 -27.59
N SER A 727 27.23 48.26 -28.49
CA SER A 727 26.12 47.84 -29.36
C SER A 727 26.47 46.78 -30.42
N ALA A 728 25.43 46.04 -30.86
CA ALA A 728 25.13 45.63 -32.24
C ALA A 728 25.30 44.15 -32.69
N SER A 729 24.12 43.59 -33.06
CA SER A 729 23.81 42.78 -34.25
C SER A 729 24.38 41.36 -34.45
N GLY A 730 23.48 40.39 -34.65
CA GLY A 730 23.76 39.14 -35.38
C GLY A 730 22.78 38.00 -35.09
N ARG A 731 21.88 37.70 -36.03
CA ARG A 731 20.94 36.56 -36.02
C ARG A 731 21.66 35.20 -36.08
N ALA A 732 21.10 34.16 -35.44
CA ALA A 732 20.89 32.84 -36.05
C ALA A 732 19.83 32.03 -35.28
N SER A 733 18.66 31.90 -35.89
CA SER A 733 17.59 30.96 -35.56
C SER A 733 17.86 29.59 -36.19
N THR A 734 17.64 28.49 -35.48
CA THR A 734 17.28 27.19 -36.08
C THR A 734 16.24 26.48 -35.24
N ASN A 735 15.16 26.09 -35.91
CA ASN A 735 13.96 25.43 -35.40
C ASN A 735 14.21 23.95 -35.09
N LEU A 736 13.50 23.40 -34.10
CA LEU A 736 13.15 21.98 -34.08
C LEU A 736 11.65 21.85 -33.78
N VAL A 737 11.01 21.09 -34.67
CA VAL A 737 9.57 20.89 -34.85
C VAL A 737 9.10 19.77 -33.92
N ALA A 738 7.96 19.97 -33.25
CA ALA A 738 7.22 18.90 -32.57
C ALA A 738 6.39 18.09 -33.60
N PRO A 739 6.30 16.75 -33.51
CA PRO A 739 5.34 15.99 -34.28
C PRO A 739 3.94 16.05 -33.64
N ASP A 740 2.93 16.22 -34.50
CA ASP A 740 1.51 16.28 -34.20
C ASP A 740 0.96 15.00 -33.55
N TYR A 741 0.10 15.15 -32.54
CA TYR A 741 -0.87 14.13 -32.14
C TYR A 741 -2.27 14.75 -32.00
N ALA A 742 -3.23 14.18 -32.74
CA ALA A 742 -4.61 14.62 -32.84
C ALA A 742 -5.45 14.26 -31.60
N PRO A 743 -6.51 15.03 -31.26
CA PRO A 743 -7.36 14.76 -30.11
C PRO A 743 -8.40 13.69 -30.45
N GLY A 744 -8.29 12.52 -29.83
CA GLY A 744 -9.35 11.50 -29.81
C GLY A 744 -10.25 11.69 -28.60
N ASN A 745 -11.54 11.96 -28.83
CA ASN A 745 -12.60 11.83 -27.83
C ASN A 745 -12.60 10.42 -27.24
N VAL A 746 -12.62 10.28 -25.91
CA VAL A 746 -12.93 9.00 -25.26
C VAL A 746 -13.96 9.19 -24.14
N SER A 747 -15.10 8.53 -24.36
CA SER A 747 -16.19 8.22 -23.44
C SER A 747 -15.69 7.36 -22.29
N VAL A 748 -16.03 7.72 -21.05
CA VAL A 748 -15.78 6.89 -19.85
C VAL A 748 -16.88 5.83 -19.75
N SER A 749 -16.77 4.80 -20.59
CA SER A 749 -17.47 3.53 -20.42
C SER A 749 -16.72 2.43 -21.18
N SER A 750 -15.87 1.67 -20.48
CA SER A 750 -15.66 0.22 -20.66
C SER A 750 -14.37 -0.28 -19.99
N PHE A 751 -14.55 -1.33 -19.18
CA PHE A 751 -13.68 -2.50 -18.98
C PHE A 751 -12.15 -2.33 -19.16
N SER A 752 -11.42 -2.39 -18.05
CA SER A 752 -10.04 -2.90 -18.02
C SER A 752 -10.07 -4.36 -17.54
N PRO A 753 -9.46 -5.33 -18.27
CA PRO A 753 -9.49 -6.74 -17.91
C PRO A 753 -8.21 -7.15 -17.16
N PHE A 754 -7.94 -6.59 -15.97
CA PHE A 754 -6.92 -7.13 -15.06
C PHE A 754 -7.30 -6.86 -13.59
N PRO A 755 -7.67 -7.90 -12.80
CA PRO A 755 -7.87 -7.78 -11.36
C PRO A 755 -6.52 -7.98 -10.66
N GLY A 756 -5.86 -6.89 -10.26
CA GLY A 756 -4.58 -6.96 -9.56
C GLY A 756 -4.04 -5.65 -8.99
N GLU A 757 -4.77 -4.54 -9.08
CA GLU A 757 -4.30 -3.27 -8.52
C GLU A 757 -4.63 -3.19 -7.02
N TYR A 758 -3.66 -3.54 -6.18
CA TYR A 758 -3.66 -3.05 -4.80
C TYR A 758 -3.63 -1.54 -4.79
N GLY A 759 -4.62 -0.96 -4.10
CA GLY A 759 -4.78 0.47 -3.94
C GLY A 759 -5.63 1.11 -5.01
N SER A 760 -6.49 0.41 -5.77
CA SER A 760 -7.28 1.04 -6.84
C SER A 760 -7.99 2.32 -6.39
N HIS A 761 -8.52 2.43 -5.17
CA HIS A 761 -9.12 3.70 -4.71
C HIS A 761 -8.12 4.76 -4.21
N ARG A 762 -7.04 4.38 -3.49
CA ARG A 762 -5.97 5.33 -3.09
C ARG A 762 -5.16 5.81 -4.29
N ASN A 763 -4.90 4.93 -5.24
CA ASN A 763 -4.27 5.20 -6.54
C ASN A 763 -5.24 5.94 -7.46
N LEU A 764 -6.55 5.68 -7.48
CA LEU A 764 -7.50 6.49 -8.24
C LEU A 764 -7.60 7.91 -7.67
N ALA A 765 -7.67 8.07 -6.35
CA ALA A 765 -7.68 9.38 -5.69
C ALA A 765 -6.34 10.11 -5.88
N HIS A 766 -5.23 9.38 -5.79
CA HIS A 766 -3.90 9.93 -6.00
C HIS A 766 -3.63 10.25 -7.48
N SER A 767 -3.95 9.36 -8.42
CA SER A 767 -3.89 9.62 -9.86
C SER A 767 -4.88 10.71 -10.27
N ALA A 768 -6.05 10.84 -9.62
CA ALA A 768 -6.93 11.99 -9.81
C ALA A 768 -6.25 13.29 -9.33
N PHE A 769 -5.64 13.28 -8.14
CA PHE A 769 -4.85 14.41 -7.63
C PHE A 769 -3.67 14.77 -8.55
N LEU A 770 -2.91 13.77 -9.02
CA LEU A 770 -1.80 13.96 -9.96
C LEU A 770 -2.29 14.48 -11.32
N ASN A 771 -3.42 13.98 -11.83
CA ASN A 771 -4.03 14.46 -13.07
C ASN A 771 -4.52 15.90 -12.96
N VAL A 772 -5.15 16.28 -11.84
CA VAL A 772 -5.57 17.66 -11.56
C VAL A 772 -4.35 18.56 -11.49
N ARG A 773 -3.30 18.14 -10.77
CA ARG A 773 -2.03 18.88 -10.69
C ARG A 773 -1.37 19.04 -12.07
N GLN A 774 -1.35 17.98 -12.88
CA GLN A 774 -0.76 18.00 -14.22
C GLN A 774 -1.56 18.90 -15.19
N HIS A 775 -2.89 18.90 -15.09
CA HIS A 775 -3.74 19.83 -15.84
C HIS A 775 -3.50 21.28 -15.40
N GLY A 776 -3.39 21.53 -14.09
CA GLY A 776 -3.04 22.84 -13.56
C GLY A 776 -1.67 23.32 -14.06
N MET A 777 -0.67 22.43 -14.10
CA MET A 777 0.67 22.75 -14.62
C MET A 777 0.68 22.98 -16.14
N ARG A 778 -0.13 22.26 -16.92
CA ARG A 778 -0.31 22.50 -18.37
C ARG A 778 -0.95 23.84 -18.66
N GLN A 779 -2.02 24.20 -17.94
CA GLN A 779 -2.66 25.51 -18.08
C GLN A 779 -1.68 26.65 -17.75
N LEU A 780 -0.84 26.45 -16.73
CA LEU A 780 0.22 27.39 -16.38
C LEU A 780 1.27 27.50 -17.51
N ALA A 781 1.69 26.38 -18.10
CA ALA A 781 2.65 26.35 -19.20
C ALA A 781 2.09 26.96 -20.50
N GLU A 782 0.79 26.77 -20.79
CA GLU A 782 0.09 27.42 -21.91
C GLU A 782 -0.03 28.93 -21.70
N LEU A 783 -0.32 29.38 -20.47
CA LEU A 783 -0.31 30.80 -20.11
C LEU A 783 1.09 31.43 -20.24
N ILE A 784 2.15 30.68 -19.94
CA ILE A 784 3.53 31.13 -20.13
C ILE A 784 3.89 31.17 -21.62
N SER A 785 3.50 30.15 -22.39
CA SER A 785 3.75 30.05 -23.83
C SER A 785 2.98 31.11 -24.62
N SER A 786 1.78 31.48 -24.18
CA SER A 786 0.99 32.57 -24.78
C SER A 786 1.61 33.96 -24.54
N ASN A 787 2.50 34.08 -23.54
CA ASN A 787 3.28 35.29 -23.28
C ASN A 787 4.65 35.31 -24.01
N THR A 788 5.10 34.20 -24.59
CA THR A 788 6.32 34.13 -25.44
C THR A 788 5.96 34.10 -26.92
N ASN A 789 6.05 35.26 -27.55
CA ASN A 789 5.57 35.52 -28.91
C ASN A 789 6.48 34.88 -30.00
N THR A 790 6.22 33.65 -30.43
CA THR A 790 6.71 33.08 -31.70
C THR A 790 5.56 32.92 -32.70
N LYS A 791 5.59 33.71 -33.78
CA LYS A 791 4.53 33.79 -34.81
C LYS A 791 4.54 32.64 -35.82
N GLY A 792 3.34 32.14 -36.14
CA GLY A 792 2.92 31.39 -37.34
C GLY A 792 2.10 30.17 -36.92
N ILE A 793 0.81 29.97 -37.22
CA ILE A 793 -0.02 30.23 -38.41
C ILE A 793 -1.47 30.50 -37.96
N SER A 794 -2.22 31.29 -38.73
CA SER A 794 -3.61 31.67 -38.41
C SER A 794 -4.61 30.54 -38.68
N VAL A 795 -5.58 30.33 -37.78
CA VAL A 795 -6.92 29.86 -38.17
C VAL A 795 -7.94 30.73 -37.45
N SER A 796 -8.72 31.46 -38.25
CA SER A 796 -9.78 32.36 -37.85
C SER A 796 -10.90 31.61 -37.13
N ASN A 797 -11.41 32.15 -36.02
CA ASN A 797 -12.83 32.04 -35.72
C ASN A 797 -13.30 33.27 -34.93
N THR A 798 -14.25 33.96 -35.55
CA THR A 798 -14.86 35.20 -35.13
C THR A 798 -15.86 34.92 -34.01
N PHE A 799 -15.70 35.54 -32.84
CA PHE A 799 -16.83 35.83 -31.95
C PHE A 799 -16.71 37.27 -31.45
N GLN A 800 -17.62 38.11 -31.93
CA GLN A 800 -17.80 39.49 -31.48
C GLN A 800 -18.44 39.47 -30.08
N HIS A 801 -17.77 40.04 -29.08
CA HIS A 801 -18.43 40.46 -27.84
C HIS A 801 -18.58 41.98 -27.85
N THR A 802 -19.84 42.41 -27.84
CA THR A 802 -20.28 43.77 -27.64
C THR A 802 -19.94 44.21 -26.21
N VAL A 803 -19.24 45.32 -26.07
CA VAL A 803 -18.90 45.95 -24.78
C VAL A 803 -20.16 46.64 -24.23
N SER A 804 -20.62 46.22 -23.04
CA SER A 804 -21.57 47.00 -22.24
C SER A 804 -20.87 47.45 -20.95
N GLN A 805 -21.04 48.73 -20.61
CA GLN A 805 -20.37 49.44 -19.53
C GLN A 805 -20.75 48.88 -18.15
N LYS A 806 -19.75 48.68 -17.27
CA LYS A 806 -19.92 48.26 -15.88
C LYS A 806 -20.50 49.42 -15.04
N THR A 807 -21.72 49.25 -14.56
CA THR A 807 -22.22 49.86 -13.31
C THR A 807 -21.84 48.96 -12.13
N THR A 808 -21.47 49.56 -11.01
CA THR A 808 -21.16 48.93 -9.72
C THR A 808 -22.27 47.96 -9.31
N PRO A 809 -21.99 46.68 -8.98
CA PRO A 809 -23.02 45.79 -8.45
C PRO A 809 -23.33 46.20 -7.00
N GLU A 810 -24.55 46.66 -6.73
CA GLU A 810 -25.09 46.67 -5.38
C GLU A 810 -25.35 45.22 -4.95
N THR A 811 -24.79 44.80 -3.83
CA THR A 811 -25.11 43.53 -3.17
C THR A 811 -26.61 43.52 -2.86
N GLN A 812 -27.39 42.67 -3.52
CA GLN A 812 -28.81 42.54 -3.19
C GLN A 812 -28.92 41.83 -1.85
N GLN A 813 -29.40 42.54 -0.82
CA GLN A 813 -29.75 41.92 0.46
C GLN A 813 -30.86 40.89 0.21
N PRO A 814 -30.75 39.67 0.75
CA PRO A 814 -31.77 38.64 0.56
C PRO A 814 -33.09 39.13 1.18
N VAL A 815 -34.17 39.10 0.40
CA VAL A 815 -35.52 39.19 0.95
C VAL A 815 -35.76 37.89 1.72
N PRO A 816 -35.94 37.91 3.07
CA PRO A 816 -36.06 36.69 3.85
C PRO A 816 -37.23 35.84 3.34
N GLN A 817 -36.97 34.58 2.98
CA GLN A 817 -38.05 33.62 2.76
C GLN A 817 -38.79 33.43 4.09
N THR A 818 -40.09 33.70 4.11
CA THR A 818 -40.96 33.60 5.29
C THR A 818 -41.25 32.14 5.66
N LYS A 819 -40.22 31.42 6.11
CA LYS A 819 -40.36 30.17 6.86
C LYS A 819 -40.76 30.50 8.32
N PRO A 820 -41.46 29.60 9.03
CA PRO A 820 -41.66 29.75 10.47
C PRO A 820 -40.30 29.79 11.19
N CYS A 821 -40.03 30.86 11.94
CA CYS A 821 -38.82 31.03 12.73
C CYS A 821 -39.16 31.53 14.14
N ILE A 822 -38.27 31.27 15.10
CA ILE A 822 -38.37 31.76 16.48
C ILE A 822 -37.89 33.21 16.53
N PHE A 823 -36.73 33.47 15.92
CA PHE A 823 -36.16 34.80 15.74
C PHE A 823 -35.85 35.00 14.26
N ASP A 824 -36.35 36.09 13.69
CA ASP A 824 -36.09 36.45 12.30
C ASP A 824 -34.83 37.32 12.15
N TYR A 825 -34.54 37.76 10.93
CA TYR A 825 -33.36 38.58 10.66
C TYR A 825 -33.36 39.93 11.42
N HIS A 826 -34.53 40.56 11.59
CA HIS A 826 -34.63 41.83 12.31
C HIS A 826 -34.39 41.63 13.80
N ASP A 827 -34.90 40.53 14.36
CA ASP A 827 -34.62 40.14 15.74
C ASP A 827 -33.10 39.91 15.96
N LEU A 828 -32.44 39.24 15.01
CA LEU A 828 -31.00 38.97 15.08
C LEU A 828 -30.15 40.24 14.92
N LEU A 829 -30.61 41.17 14.08
CA LEU A 829 -29.98 42.49 13.92
C LEU A 829 -30.17 43.36 15.17
N GLU A 830 -31.36 43.33 15.78
CA GLU A 830 -31.64 43.98 17.07
C GLU A 830 -30.80 43.35 18.20
N LEU A 831 -30.59 42.03 18.19
CA LEU A 831 -29.71 41.38 19.16
C LEU A 831 -28.24 41.81 18.98
N ALA A 832 -27.78 42.00 17.74
CA ALA A 832 -26.40 42.38 17.42
C ALA A 832 -26.03 43.80 17.89
N GLY A 833 -26.94 44.78 17.74
CA GLY A 833 -26.65 46.19 18.02
C GLY A 833 -27.69 46.99 18.81
N GLY A 834 -28.87 46.42 19.07
CA GLY A 834 -29.99 47.02 19.80
C GLY A 834 -30.21 46.40 21.18
N SER A 835 -31.46 46.35 21.63
CA SER A 835 -31.82 45.85 22.97
C SER A 835 -32.01 44.33 22.98
N ILE A 836 -31.30 43.63 23.87
CA ILE A 836 -31.50 42.19 24.09
C ILE A 836 -32.92 41.92 24.59
N ALA A 837 -33.46 42.80 25.44
CA ALA A 837 -34.79 42.64 25.99
C ALA A 837 -35.91 42.71 24.94
N ASN A 838 -35.70 43.47 23.87
CA ASN A 838 -36.63 43.51 22.74
C ASN A 838 -36.73 42.15 22.02
N VAL A 839 -35.67 41.34 22.10
CA VAL A 839 -35.57 40.04 21.41
C VAL A 839 -35.89 38.88 22.37
N PHE A 840 -35.19 38.78 23.50
CA PHE A 840 -35.34 37.65 24.42
C PHE A 840 -36.50 37.79 25.40
N GLY A 841 -36.98 39.01 25.66
CA GLY A 841 -38.06 39.30 26.60
C GLY A 841 -37.68 40.29 27.70
N ALA A 842 -38.68 40.83 28.39
CA ALA A 842 -38.52 41.88 29.39
C ALA A 842 -37.66 41.46 30.60
N GLU A 843 -37.59 40.17 30.89
CA GLU A 843 -36.75 39.59 31.94
C GLU A 843 -35.24 39.76 31.65
N TYR A 844 -34.84 40.04 30.40
CA TYR A 844 -33.45 40.31 30.00
C TYR A 844 -33.05 41.79 30.05
N ALA A 845 -33.97 42.69 30.44
CA ALA A 845 -33.76 44.15 30.41
C ALA A 845 -32.58 44.65 31.26
N GLU A 846 -32.18 43.92 32.29
CA GLU A 846 -31.01 44.30 33.08
C GLU A 846 -29.71 44.21 32.26
N ILE A 847 -29.62 43.26 31.32
CA ILE A 847 -28.40 43.04 30.51
C ILE A 847 -28.08 44.26 29.66
N ASP A 848 -29.09 44.95 29.14
CA ASP A 848 -28.91 46.17 28.34
C ASP A 848 -28.30 47.34 29.13
N SER A 849 -28.28 47.26 30.48
CA SER A 849 -27.61 48.24 31.33
C SER A 849 -26.11 47.95 31.55
N TYR A 850 -25.65 46.74 31.23
CA TYR A 850 -24.26 46.35 31.45
C TYR A 850 -23.34 46.99 30.43
N ARG A 851 -22.12 47.33 30.88
CA ARG A 851 -21.10 47.95 30.04
C ARG A 851 -20.71 47.08 28.83
N ARG A 852 -20.75 45.76 29.00
CA ARG A 852 -20.47 44.74 27.98
C ARG A 852 -21.50 43.62 28.14
N CYS A 853 -21.89 43.03 27.02
CA CYS A 853 -22.74 41.85 26.97
C CYS A 853 -22.39 41.02 25.73
N VAL A 854 -22.80 39.76 25.72
CA VAL A 854 -22.65 38.87 24.57
C VAL A 854 -23.53 39.35 23.42
N ARG A 855 -22.94 39.46 22.22
CA ARG A 855 -23.61 39.95 21.02
C ARG A 855 -23.23 39.10 19.83
N LEU A 856 -24.15 39.00 18.86
CA LEU A 856 -23.81 38.59 17.50
C LEU A 856 -23.08 39.76 16.79
N PRO A 857 -22.21 39.49 15.81
CA PRO A 857 -21.66 40.55 14.98
C PRO A 857 -22.74 41.29 14.18
N MET A 858 -22.51 42.58 13.98
CA MET A 858 -23.33 43.42 13.11
C MET A 858 -23.02 43.19 11.63
N GLU A 859 -23.90 43.67 10.75
CA GLU A 859 -23.61 43.78 9.31
C GLU A 859 -22.26 44.49 9.04
N PRO A 860 -21.46 44.02 8.08
CA PRO A 860 -21.76 42.96 7.11
C PRO A 860 -21.44 41.52 7.57
N TYR A 861 -21.09 41.32 8.85
CA TYR A 861 -20.69 40.03 9.44
C TYR A 861 -21.82 39.34 10.22
N LEU A 862 -23.05 39.85 10.12
CA LEU A 862 -24.25 39.15 10.59
C LEU A 862 -24.55 37.97 9.66
N LEU A 863 -23.83 36.87 9.87
CA LEU A 863 -23.85 35.67 9.04
C LEU A 863 -24.88 34.64 9.50
N VAL A 864 -26.05 35.12 9.95
CA VAL A 864 -27.20 34.32 10.36
C VAL A 864 -28.47 35.01 9.90
N SER A 865 -29.36 34.26 9.26
CA SER A 865 -30.61 34.78 8.70
C SER A 865 -31.80 34.57 9.63
N ARG A 866 -31.82 33.50 10.43
CA ARG A 866 -32.92 33.14 11.34
C ARG A 866 -32.56 32.02 12.31
N VAL A 867 -33.31 31.96 13.42
CA VAL A 867 -33.34 30.82 14.36
C VAL A 867 -34.61 30.01 14.13
N THR A 868 -34.47 28.71 13.92
CA THR A 868 -35.60 27.82 13.58
C THR A 868 -36.00 26.90 14.72
N GLN A 869 -35.05 26.58 15.63
CA GLN A 869 -35.31 25.77 16.82
C GLN A 869 -34.44 26.28 17.97
N LEU A 870 -34.97 26.20 19.19
CA LEU A 870 -34.28 26.58 20.42
C LEU A 870 -34.82 25.70 21.55
N ASP A 871 -33.92 24.96 22.20
CA ASP A 871 -34.18 24.23 23.45
C ASP A 871 -33.22 24.74 24.51
N ALA A 872 -33.66 25.76 25.22
CA ALA A 872 -32.90 26.47 26.24
C ALA A 872 -33.85 27.19 27.19
N LYS A 873 -33.39 27.49 28.40
CA LYS A 873 -34.19 28.24 29.39
C LYS A 873 -33.31 29.13 30.25
N LEU A 874 -33.75 30.37 30.45
CA LEU A 874 -33.06 31.36 31.28
C LEU A 874 -32.72 30.80 32.67
N GLY A 875 -31.46 30.94 33.07
CA GLY A 875 -30.94 30.53 34.37
C GLY A 875 -30.65 29.03 34.49
N GLU A 876 -30.90 28.22 33.45
CA GLU A 876 -30.63 26.78 33.45
C GLU A 876 -29.41 26.42 32.60
N PHE A 877 -28.19 26.50 33.19
CA PHE A 877 -26.94 26.04 32.56
C PHE A 877 -26.86 24.51 32.49
N LYS A 878 -27.62 23.93 31.55
CA LYS A 878 -27.72 22.50 31.25
C LYS A 878 -27.54 22.28 29.74
N PRO A 879 -27.33 21.03 29.28
CA PRO A 879 -27.25 20.76 27.85
C PRO A 879 -28.42 21.40 27.09
N SER A 880 -28.11 22.23 26.10
CA SER A 880 -29.06 23.10 25.40
C SER A 880 -28.69 23.20 23.93
N THR A 881 -29.68 23.44 23.06
CA THR A 881 -29.47 23.45 21.60
C THR A 881 -30.13 24.64 20.92
N ILE A 882 -29.55 25.07 19.80
CA ILE A 882 -30.11 26.06 18.89
C ILE A 882 -29.89 25.61 17.44
N THR A 883 -30.89 25.78 16.59
CA THR A 883 -30.75 25.57 15.14
C THR A 883 -30.92 26.87 14.40
N THR A 884 -29.92 27.25 13.60
CA THR A 884 -29.91 28.51 12.84
C THR A 884 -29.74 28.25 11.35
N GLU A 885 -30.24 29.17 10.52
CA GLU A 885 -30.03 29.16 9.08
C GLU A 885 -29.36 30.45 8.62
N TYR A 886 -28.45 30.35 7.65
CA TYR A 886 -27.87 31.48 6.91
C TYR A 886 -28.07 31.31 5.41
N ASP A 887 -28.79 32.24 4.79
CA ASP A 887 -28.97 32.31 3.34
C ASP A 887 -27.78 33.04 2.70
N ILE A 888 -27.00 32.35 1.88
CA ILE A 888 -25.83 32.93 1.21
C ILE A 888 -26.31 33.86 0.09
N PRO A 889 -26.07 35.18 0.15
CA PRO A 889 -26.55 36.10 -0.87
C PRO A 889 -25.90 35.84 -2.23
N GLU A 890 -26.65 36.05 -3.32
CA GLU A 890 -26.06 36.08 -4.66
C GLU A 890 -25.12 37.29 -4.82
N ASN A 891 -23.98 37.07 -5.46
CA ASN A 891 -22.87 38.02 -5.60
C ASN A 891 -22.40 38.62 -4.27
N ALA A 892 -22.36 37.80 -3.21
CA ALA A 892 -21.92 38.26 -1.90
C ALA A 892 -20.48 38.82 -1.98
N TRP A 893 -20.20 39.86 -1.21
CA TRP A 893 -18.91 40.57 -1.29
C TRP A 893 -17.70 39.69 -0.95
N TYR A 894 -17.92 38.63 -0.17
CA TYR A 894 -16.91 37.68 0.28
C TYR A 894 -16.75 36.46 -0.64
N THR A 895 -17.62 36.24 -1.63
CA THR A 895 -17.54 35.05 -2.48
C THR A 895 -16.53 35.21 -3.61
N THR A 896 -15.97 34.07 -4.00
CA THR A 896 -15.08 33.93 -5.15
C THR A 896 -15.66 32.86 -6.06
N ASP A 897 -15.91 33.22 -7.33
CA ASP A 897 -16.53 32.33 -8.31
C ASP A 897 -17.87 31.71 -7.86
N GLY A 898 -18.63 32.44 -7.03
CA GLY A 898 -19.92 32.01 -6.48
C GLY A 898 -19.82 31.06 -5.29
N GLN A 899 -18.62 30.79 -4.77
CA GLN A 899 -18.39 29.93 -3.59
C GLN A 899 -18.04 30.76 -2.34
N ILE A 900 -18.57 30.35 -1.19
CA ILE A 900 -18.26 30.95 0.11
C ILE A 900 -16.84 30.53 0.57
N PRO A 901 -16.03 31.45 1.12
CA PRO A 901 -14.78 31.08 1.77
C PRO A 901 -15.05 30.25 3.03
N TRP A 902 -14.20 29.27 3.32
CA TRP A 902 -14.34 28.41 4.50
C TRP A 902 -14.44 29.21 5.80
N ALA A 903 -13.73 30.34 5.92
CA ALA A 903 -13.76 31.17 7.11
C ALA A 903 -15.16 31.75 7.38
N VAL A 904 -15.87 32.18 6.33
CA VAL A 904 -17.24 32.70 6.46
C VAL A 904 -18.20 31.57 6.84
N ALA A 905 -18.00 30.36 6.30
CA ALA A 905 -18.77 29.19 6.73
C ALA A 905 -18.48 28.80 8.20
N VAL A 906 -17.28 29.01 8.72
CA VAL A 906 -17.02 28.77 10.16
C VAL A 906 -17.71 29.85 11.01
N GLU A 907 -17.58 31.12 10.64
CA GLU A 907 -18.17 32.26 11.35
C GLU A 907 -19.71 32.26 11.32
N SER A 908 -20.34 31.69 10.28
CA SER A 908 -21.80 31.45 10.26
C SER A 908 -22.30 30.55 11.41
N GLY A 909 -21.41 29.79 12.06
CA GLY A 909 -21.72 28.93 13.22
C GLY A 909 -21.71 29.64 14.58
N GLN A 910 -21.53 30.97 14.63
CA GLN A 910 -21.37 31.79 15.84
C GLN A 910 -22.58 31.90 16.79
N CYS A 911 -23.66 31.16 16.55
CA CYS A 911 -24.86 31.24 17.38
C CYS A 911 -24.76 30.45 18.70
N ASP A 912 -23.59 29.87 19.01
CA ASP A 912 -23.22 29.48 20.37
C ASP A 912 -23.24 30.70 21.32
N LEU A 913 -22.83 31.88 20.83
CA LEU A 913 -22.91 33.16 21.54
C LEU A 913 -24.36 33.53 21.90
N MET A 914 -25.27 33.40 20.94
CA MET A 914 -26.69 33.66 21.17
C MET A 914 -27.28 32.68 22.18
N LEU A 915 -26.96 31.40 22.06
CA LEU A 915 -27.44 30.36 22.97
C LEU A 915 -26.95 30.58 24.41
N ILE A 916 -25.67 30.89 24.61
CA ILE A 916 -25.12 31.13 25.96
C ILE A 916 -25.65 32.43 26.58
N SER A 917 -25.90 33.47 25.77
CA SER A 917 -26.57 34.71 26.21
C SER A 917 -28.02 34.43 26.62
N TYR A 918 -28.77 33.64 25.85
CA TYR A 918 -30.14 33.24 26.17
C TYR A 918 -30.23 32.42 27.47
N LEU A 919 -29.23 31.57 27.77
CA LEU A 919 -29.15 30.87 29.06
C LEU A 919 -28.91 31.81 30.25
N GLY A 920 -28.47 33.06 30.00
CA GLY A 920 -28.33 34.10 31.00
C GLY A 920 -26.90 34.35 31.48
N ILE A 921 -25.88 34.01 30.69
CA ILE A 921 -24.48 34.22 31.09
C ILE A 921 -24.15 35.68 31.41
N ASP A 922 -24.82 36.63 30.75
CA ASP A 922 -24.61 38.05 30.98
C ASP A 922 -24.98 38.50 32.39
N PHE A 923 -25.93 37.84 33.05
CA PHE A 923 -26.26 38.09 34.46
C PHE A 923 -25.16 37.64 35.43
N ASP A 924 -24.39 36.62 35.04
CA ASP A 924 -23.21 36.16 35.79
C ASP A 924 -22.02 37.11 35.53
N CYS A 925 -21.77 37.45 34.26
CA CYS A 925 -20.63 38.28 33.84
C CYS A 925 -20.78 39.78 34.21
N LYS A 926 -22.00 40.32 34.20
CA LYS A 926 -22.35 41.73 34.52
C LYS A 926 -21.51 42.78 33.79
N GLY A 927 -21.01 42.44 32.61
CA GLY A 927 -20.12 43.27 31.79
C GLY A 927 -18.65 43.34 32.24
N GLU A 928 -18.25 42.56 33.24
CA GLU A 928 -16.88 42.50 33.74
C GLU A 928 -16.04 41.39 33.09
N GLN A 929 -16.69 40.39 32.50
CA GLN A 929 -16.05 39.29 31.77
C GLN A 929 -16.43 39.30 30.29
N VAL A 930 -15.52 38.84 29.43
CA VAL A 930 -15.72 38.75 27.97
C VAL A 930 -15.48 37.34 27.45
N TYR A 931 -16.18 37.01 26.36
CA TYR A 931 -16.07 35.72 25.68
C TYR A 931 -14.70 35.50 25.06
N ARG A 932 -14.20 34.27 25.17
CA ARG A 932 -13.01 33.79 24.44
C ARG A 932 -13.18 32.32 24.05
N LEU A 933 -13.02 32.05 22.76
CA LEU A 933 -12.84 30.69 22.24
C LEU A 933 -11.41 30.22 22.58
N LEU A 934 -11.29 29.04 23.18
CA LEU A 934 -10.02 28.50 23.67
C LEU A 934 -9.50 27.38 22.77
N ASP A 935 -10.38 26.47 22.37
CA ASP A 935 -10.02 25.31 21.56
C ASP A 935 -11.23 24.81 20.75
N CYS A 936 -10.96 24.21 19.60
CA CYS A 936 -11.94 23.49 18.79
C CYS A 936 -11.25 22.63 17.72
N THR A 937 -11.97 21.63 17.22
CA THR A 937 -11.58 20.84 16.04
C THR A 937 -12.60 21.07 14.93
N LEU A 938 -12.16 21.62 13.80
CA LEU A 938 -13.00 21.79 12.60
C LEU A 938 -12.73 20.68 11.60
N THR A 939 -13.80 20.02 11.14
CA THR A 939 -13.76 18.99 10.09
C THR A 939 -14.56 19.44 8.87
N TYR A 940 -13.89 19.59 7.74
CA TYR A 940 -14.50 19.90 6.44
C TYR A 940 -14.87 18.59 5.75
N LEU A 941 -16.16 18.39 5.48
CA LEU A 941 -16.70 17.12 4.99
C LEU A 941 -17.03 17.14 3.49
N ASP A 942 -17.16 18.34 2.91
CA ASP A 942 -17.49 18.52 1.50
C ASP A 942 -17.01 19.87 0.95
N ASP A 943 -17.31 20.12 -0.34
CA ASP A 943 -17.07 21.41 -0.99
C ASP A 943 -17.82 22.53 -0.26
N MET A 944 -17.20 23.72 -0.23
CA MET A 944 -17.84 24.87 0.40
C MET A 944 -19.11 25.28 -0.36
N PRO A 945 -20.17 25.68 0.36
CA PRO A 945 -21.45 26.08 -0.22
C PRO A 945 -21.33 27.19 -1.27
N LEU A 946 -22.27 27.19 -2.20
CA LEU A 946 -22.40 28.21 -3.23
C LEU A 946 -23.43 29.28 -2.83
N GLU A 947 -23.34 30.43 -3.48
CA GLU A 947 -24.36 31.47 -3.43
C GLU A 947 -25.78 30.92 -3.71
N GLY A 948 -26.78 31.50 -3.05
CA GLY A 948 -28.17 31.06 -3.13
C GLY A 948 -28.49 29.79 -2.34
N GLN A 949 -27.50 29.11 -1.76
CA GLN A 949 -27.71 28.00 -0.85
C GLN A 949 -27.93 28.49 0.60
N THR A 950 -28.64 27.69 1.39
CA THR A 950 -28.84 27.94 2.82
C THR A 950 -27.97 26.99 3.64
N LEU A 951 -27.17 27.56 4.53
CA LEU A 951 -26.48 26.83 5.58
C LEU A 951 -27.40 26.66 6.78
N ARG A 952 -27.48 25.44 7.32
CA ARG A 952 -28.25 25.13 8.53
C ARG A 952 -27.29 24.59 9.59
N TYR A 953 -27.14 25.30 10.69
CA TYR A 953 -26.32 24.90 11.83
C TYR A 953 -27.20 24.28 12.91
N GLU A 954 -26.83 23.10 13.38
CA GLU A 954 -27.35 22.49 14.60
C GLU A 954 -26.27 22.62 15.67
N ILE A 955 -26.45 23.54 16.62
CA ILE A 955 -25.45 23.90 17.63
C ILE A 955 -25.92 23.37 18.99
N SER A 956 -25.02 22.72 19.71
CA SER A 956 -25.29 22.16 21.03
C SER A 956 -24.23 22.60 22.04
N ILE A 957 -24.65 23.24 23.13
CA ILE A 957 -23.83 23.37 24.33
C ILE A 957 -24.05 22.10 25.16
N ASN A 958 -23.00 21.30 25.31
CA ASN A 958 -23.08 19.96 25.88
C ASN A 958 -22.88 19.96 27.40
N SER A 959 -22.04 20.86 27.92
CA SER A 959 -21.71 20.88 29.35
C SER A 959 -21.06 22.20 29.77
N PHE A 960 -21.00 22.42 31.08
CA PHE A 960 -20.44 23.61 31.71
C PHE A 960 -19.43 23.20 32.77
N ALA A 961 -18.37 23.99 32.91
CA ALA A 961 -17.44 23.90 34.04
C ALA A 961 -17.26 25.29 34.64
N LYS A 962 -17.39 25.41 35.96
CA LYS A 962 -17.04 26.64 36.69
C LYS A 962 -15.75 26.40 37.46
N HIS A 963 -14.76 27.26 37.27
CA HIS A 963 -13.54 27.31 38.07
C HIS A 963 -13.34 28.74 38.55
N ASP A 964 -13.30 28.95 39.87
CA ASP A 964 -13.35 30.26 40.52
C ASP A 964 -14.56 31.10 40.06
N GLN A 965 -14.33 32.28 39.48
CA GLN A 965 -15.35 33.17 38.94
C GLN A 965 -15.61 32.97 37.43
N ASN A 966 -14.83 32.12 36.75
CA ASN A 966 -14.90 31.94 35.30
C ASN A 966 -15.76 30.72 34.94
N LEU A 967 -16.69 30.92 34.00
CA LEU A 967 -17.50 29.86 33.41
C LEU A 967 -16.91 29.46 32.06
N LEU A 968 -16.67 28.16 31.90
CA LEU A 968 -16.37 27.50 30.64
C LEU A 968 -17.60 26.72 30.18
N PHE A 969 -17.81 26.66 28.88
CA PHE A 969 -18.81 25.81 28.26
C PHE A 969 -18.24 25.08 27.06
N PHE A 970 -18.70 23.85 26.89
CA PHE A 970 -18.24 22.95 25.84
C PHE A 970 -19.36 22.72 24.84
N PHE A 971 -19.07 22.89 23.56
CA PHE A 971 -20.08 22.91 22.51
C PHE A 971 -19.58 22.28 21.21
N ASN A 972 -20.53 21.85 20.39
CA ASN A 972 -20.27 21.36 19.03
C ASN A 972 -21.31 21.99 18.09
N TYR A 973 -21.01 22.00 16.80
CA TYR A 973 -22.03 22.24 15.79
C TYR A 973 -21.86 21.38 14.56
N GLU A 974 -22.97 21.12 13.89
CA GLU A 974 -23.04 20.47 12.59
C GLU A 974 -23.67 21.42 11.57
N CYS A 975 -23.03 21.62 10.43
CA CYS A 975 -23.49 22.51 9.37
C CYS A 975 -23.92 21.71 8.14
N PHE A 976 -25.13 22.01 7.64
CA PHE A 976 -25.76 21.31 6.52
C PHE A 976 -26.14 22.27 5.39
N VAL A 977 -26.05 21.79 4.15
CA VAL A 977 -26.75 22.35 2.99
C VAL A 977 -27.77 21.32 2.52
N GLY A 978 -29.06 21.64 2.66
CA GLY A 978 -30.12 20.64 2.53
C GLY A 978 -29.92 19.51 3.55
N ASN A 979 -29.80 18.26 3.09
CA ASN A 979 -29.56 17.10 3.95
C ASN A 979 -28.08 16.71 4.05
N LYS A 980 -27.18 17.46 3.41
CA LYS A 980 -25.76 17.14 3.29
C LYS A 980 -24.95 17.93 4.32
N MET A 981 -24.19 17.25 5.17
CA MET A 981 -23.29 17.90 6.11
C MET A 981 -22.02 18.37 5.39
N VAL A 982 -21.67 19.65 5.52
CA VAL A 982 -20.53 20.28 4.83
C VAL A 982 -19.37 20.62 5.77
N LEU A 983 -19.68 20.93 7.03
CA LEU A 983 -18.73 21.33 8.06
C LEU A 983 -19.23 20.85 9.43
N ARG A 984 -18.31 20.46 10.31
CA ARG A 984 -18.59 20.14 11.71
C ARG A 984 -17.51 20.73 12.61
N MET A 985 -17.92 21.20 13.78
CA MET A 985 -17.03 21.59 14.86
C MET A 985 -17.22 20.66 16.06
N ASP A 986 -16.13 20.01 16.46
CA ASP A 986 -16.04 19.10 17.62
C ASP A 986 -15.14 19.71 18.71
N ASN A 987 -15.39 19.33 19.97
CA ASN A 987 -14.58 19.73 21.13
C ASN A 987 -14.45 21.25 21.30
N GLY A 988 -15.47 22.01 20.91
CA GLY A 988 -15.50 23.45 21.14
C GLY A 988 -15.45 23.75 22.63
N CYS A 989 -14.52 24.62 23.02
CA CYS A 989 -14.33 25.07 24.39
C CYS A 989 -14.21 26.58 24.39
N ALA A 990 -15.15 27.25 25.06
CA ALA A 990 -15.15 28.69 25.23
C ALA A 990 -15.41 29.07 26.68
N GLY A 991 -15.04 30.29 27.05
CA GLY A 991 -15.24 30.77 28.40
C GLY A 991 -15.33 32.28 28.51
N PHE A 992 -15.64 32.74 29.72
CA PHE A 992 -15.76 34.15 30.07
C PHE A 992 -14.67 34.54 31.05
N PHE A 993 -13.93 35.60 30.71
CA PHE A 993 -12.71 36.01 31.40
C PHE A 993 -12.72 37.51 31.69
N SER A 994 -12.23 37.90 32.86
CA SER A 994 -12.05 39.31 33.20
C SER A 994 -10.91 39.94 32.40
N ASP A 995 -10.85 41.27 32.34
CA ASP A 995 -9.71 41.97 31.73
C ASP A 995 -8.38 41.61 32.43
N GLU A 996 -8.41 41.33 33.74
CA GLU A 996 -7.25 40.86 34.49
C GLU A 996 -6.82 39.46 34.05
N ASP A 997 -7.75 38.51 33.93
CA ASP A 997 -7.48 37.15 33.44
C ASP A 997 -6.85 37.17 32.04
N LEU A 998 -7.39 38.01 31.15
CA LEU A 998 -6.87 38.16 29.79
C LEU A 998 -5.49 38.80 29.76
N SER A 999 -5.20 39.75 30.66
CA SER A 999 -3.88 40.37 30.78
C SER A 999 -2.80 39.42 31.30
N GLN A 1000 -3.20 38.43 32.11
CA GLN A 1000 -2.33 37.35 32.59
C GLN A 1000 -2.14 36.23 31.56
N GLY A 1001 -2.96 36.23 30.50
CA GLY A 1001 -2.80 35.34 29.35
C GLY A 1001 -1.44 35.56 28.70
N LYS A 1002 -0.50 34.65 28.97
CA LYS A 1002 0.89 34.73 28.46
C LYS A 1002 1.03 34.57 26.94
N GLY A 1003 -0.08 34.58 26.19
CA GLY A 1003 -0.10 34.33 24.74
C GLY A 1003 0.54 32.99 24.41
N VAL A 1004 1.38 32.96 23.38
CA VAL A 1004 2.27 31.83 23.12
C VAL A 1004 3.37 31.84 24.18
N ILE A 1005 3.31 30.89 25.12
CA ILE A 1005 4.33 30.73 26.16
C ILE A 1005 5.56 30.12 25.54
N HIS A 1006 6.60 30.93 25.34
CA HIS A 1006 7.91 30.46 24.93
C HIS A 1006 8.71 29.98 26.14
N THR A 1007 9.26 28.78 26.05
CA THR A 1007 10.23 28.23 27.01
C THR A 1007 11.53 29.04 27.02
N ALA A 1008 12.30 28.92 28.10
CA ALA A 1008 13.61 29.58 28.20
C ALA A 1008 14.54 29.21 27.03
N GLN A 1009 14.44 27.96 26.56
CA GLN A 1009 15.21 27.46 25.42
C GLN A 1009 14.74 28.07 24.09
N GLU A 1010 13.44 28.26 23.90
CA GLU A 1010 12.90 28.95 22.71
C GLU A 1010 13.25 30.44 22.69
N LEU A 1011 13.28 31.10 23.85
CA LEU A 1011 13.73 32.48 23.96
C LEU A 1011 15.22 32.61 23.64
N GLU A 1012 16.04 31.69 24.14
CA GLU A 1012 17.47 31.65 23.86
C GLU A 1012 17.76 31.33 22.39
N LEU A 1013 16.99 30.42 21.77
CA LEU A 1013 17.03 30.15 20.34
C LEU A 1013 16.59 31.36 19.52
N LYS A 1014 15.57 32.10 19.96
CA LYS A 1014 15.08 33.30 19.27
C LYS A 1014 16.04 34.49 19.38
N GLU A 1015 16.77 34.62 20.48
CA GLU A 1015 17.85 35.61 20.63
C GLU A 1015 19.08 35.24 19.79
N LYS A 1016 19.40 33.95 19.71
CA LYS A 1016 20.52 33.43 18.89
C LYS A 1016 20.15 33.20 17.43
N ALA A 1017 18.88 33.36 17.06
CA ALA A 1017 18.41 33.20 15.69
C ALA A 1017 19.01 34.31 14.82
N ASP A 1018 19.79 33.91 13.82
CA ASP A 1018 20.25 34.80 12.77
C ASP A 1018 19.03 35.36 12.04
N LYS A 1019 18.75 36.64 12.28
CA LYS A 1019 17.63 37.34 11.64
C LYS A 1019 17.93 37.49 10.16
N ILE A 1020 17.40 36.57 9.35
CA ILE A 1020 17.41 36.67 7.89
C ILE A 1020 16.55 37.88 7.53
N LYS A 1021 17.19 38.98 7.15
CA LYS A 1021 16.49 40.13 6.58
C LYS A 1021 16.10 39.75 5.15
N PHE A 1022 14.83 39.43 4.96
CA PHE A 1022 14.26 39.31 3.63
C PHE A 1022 14.16 40.72 3.01
N PRO A 1023 14.91 41.03 1.92
CA PRO A 1023 14.64 42.24 1.17
C PRO A 1023 13.32 42.00 0.41
N PRO A 1024 12.25 42.75 0.74
CA PRO A 1024 10.97 42.49 0.13
C PRO A 1024 11.03 42.74 -1.38
N LEU A 1025 10.41 41.85 -2.16
CA LEU A 1025 10.35 41.96 -3.63
C LEU A 1025 9.74 43.29 -4.09
N LEU A 1026 8.81 43.83 -3.28
CA LEU A 1026 8.26 45.17 -3.39
C LEU A 1026 8.30 45.81 -2.00
N HIS A 1027 8.83 47.04 -1.91
CA HIS A 1027 8.91 47.74 -0.63
C HIS A 1027 7.72 48.69 -0.49
N CYS A 1028 6.77 48.39 0.40
CA CYS A 1028 5.69 49.32 0.72
C CYS A 1028 6.23 50.39 1.67
N THR A 1029 6.27 51.64 1.23
CA THR A 1029 6.70 52.77 2.07
C THR A 1029 5.56 53.30 2.94
N LYS A 1030 4.31 52.88 2.67
CA LYS A 1030 3.16 53.20 3.51
C LYS A 1030 3.17 52.34 4.76
N THR A 1031 3.14 52.99 5.92
CA THR A 1031 2.97 52.35 7.24
C THR A 1031 1.56 52.54 7.79
N THR A 1032 0.71 53.29 7.07
CA THR A 1032 -0.70 53.53 7.38
C THR A 1032 -1.51 53.52 6.10
N PHE A 1033 -2.75 53.05 6.20
CA PHE A 1033 -3.71 53.00 5.10
C PHE A 1033 -5.00 53.67 5.54
N THR A 1034 -5.57 54.45 4.63
CA THR A 1034 -6.93 54.98 4.80
C THR A 1034 -7.95 53.89 4.51
N ARG A 1035 -9.17 54.05 5.05
CA ARG A 1035 -10.28 53.13 4.77
C ARG A 1035 -10.53 52.96 3.27
N GLN A 1036 -10.43 54.05 2.48
CA GLN A 1036 -10.62 53.99 1.04
C GLN A 1036 -9.57 53.13 0.35
N GLU A 1037 -8.30 53.23 0.78
CA GLU A 1037 -7.22 52.41 0.24
C GLU A 1037 -7.38 50.93 0.62
N LEU A 1038 -7.83 50.61 1.83
CA LEU A 1038 -8.11 49.23 2.22
C LEU A 1038 -9.28 48.63 1.40
N LEU A 1039 -10.30 49.44 1.07
CA LEU A 1039 -11.39 49.01 0.19
C LEU A 1039 -10.91 48.66 -1.22
N GLU A 1040 -9.85 49.31 -1.72
CA GLU A 1040 -9.24 48.95 -3.01
C GLU A 1040 -8.68 47.52 -2.98
N ILE A 1041 -8.06 47.08 -1.87
CA ILE A 1041 -7.62 45.69 -1.68
C ILE A 1041 -8.81 44.72 -1.67
N SER A 1042 -9.88 45.05 -0.95
CA SER A 1042 -11.09 44.21 -0.90
C SER A 1042 -11.76 44.10 -2.28
N ALA A 1043 -11.62 45.12 -3.12
CA ALA A 1043 -12.06 45.12 -4.52
C ALA A 1043 -11.11 44.39 -5.49
N GLY A 1044 -10.03 43.76 -4.99
CA GLY A 1044 -9.03 43.08 -5.82
C GLY A 1044 -8.09 44.04 -6.56
N ASN A 1045 -7.96 45.28 -6.09
CA ASN A 1045 -7.06 46.30 -6.61
C ASN A 1045 -5.93 46.63 -5.61
N PRO A 1046 -4.94 45.74 -5.43
CA PRO A 1046 -3.80 45.99 -4.54
C PRO A 1046 -2.98 47.21 -4.97
N ALA A 1047 -3.02 47.60 -6.26
CA ALA A 1047 -2.36 48.81 -6.73
C ALA A 1047 -3.00 50.10 -6.20
N GLY A 1048 -4.33 50.10 -6.03
CA GLY A 1048 -5.05 51.21 -5.42
C GLY A 1048 -4.68 51.43 -3.94
N CYS A 1049 -4.30 50.36 -3.24
CA CYS A 1049 -3.89 50.45 -1.83
C CYS A 1049 -2.39 50.69 -1.64
N PHE A 1050 -1.57 49.79 -2.21
CA PHE A 1050 -0.14 49.72 -1.95
C PHE A 1050 0.72 50.54 -2.91
N GLY A 1051 0.15 50.99 -4.05
CA GLY A 1051 0.84 51.75 -5.09
C GLY A 1051 0.93 51.00 -6.43
N PRO A 1052 1.24 51.71 -7.53
CA PRO A 1052 1.17 51.16 -8.89
C PRO A 1052 2.12 49.96 -9.13
N GLU A 1053 3.23 49.87 -8.41
CA GLU A 1053 4.15 48.72 -8.43
C GLU A 1053 3.51 47.40 -7.95
N TYR A 1054 2.38 47.45 -7.24
CA TYR A 1054 1.59 46.29 -6.82
C TYR A 1054 0.52 45.89 -7.85
N ASN A 1055 0.55 46.45 -9.06
CA ASN A 1055 -0.40 46.13 -10.11
C ASN A 1055 -0.16 44.71 -10.67
N GLN A 1056 -1.17 43.86 -10.54
CA GLN A 1056 -1.11 42.45 -10.93
C GLN A 1056 -1.41 42.22 -12.42
N GLN A 1057 -1.63 43.26 -13.23
CA GLN A 1057 -1.90 43.18 -14.68
C GLN A 1057 -3.02 42.19 -15.05
N GLY A 1058 -4.04 42.06 -14.19
CA GLY A 1058 -5.18 41.15 -14.41
C GLY A 1058 -4.87 39.67 -14.20
N LYS A 1059 -3.72 39.29 -13.61
CA LYS A 1059 -3.29 37.90 -13.47
C LYS A 1059 -4.03 37.08 -12.40
N ASN A 1060 -4.77 37.69 -11.48
CA ASN A 1060 -5.58 36.95 -10.52
C ASN A 1060 -6.74 37.80 -9.94
N PRO A 1061 -7.96 37.75 -10.52
CA PRO A 1061 -9.12 38.47 -9.98
C PRO A 1061 -9.67 37.87 -8.67
N SER A 1062 -9.19 36.69 -8.27
CA SER A 1062 -9.63 35.94 -7.08
C SER A 1062 -8.87 36.33 -5.80
N LEU A 1063 -7.80 37.14 -5.89
CA LEU A 1063 -7.15 37.76 -4.73
C LEU A 1063 -7.97 38.98 -4.23
N LYS A 1064 -9.19 38.71 -3.76
CA LYS A 1064 -9.91 39.63 -2.88
C LYS A 1064 -9.53 39.28 -1.46
N ASN A 1065 -8.85 40.17 -0.74
CA ASN A 1065 -8.64 39.90 0.68
C ASN A 1065 -9.97 40.11 1.41
N ALA A 1066 -10.49 39.07 2.05
CA ALA A 1066 -11.52 39.16 3.08
C ALA A 1066 -10.90 39.79 4.34
N SER A 1067 -10.52 41.06 4.24
CA SER A 1067 -10.04 41.85 5.36
C SER A 1067 -10.48 43.28 5.14
N ALA A 1068 -11.64 43.63 5.71
CA ALA A 1068 -12.03 45.00 6.03
C ALA A 1068 -12.81 44.99 7.34
#